data_AF-A0A536C2M0-F1
#
_entry.id   AF-A0A536C2M0-F1
#
_cell.length_a   1.000
_cell.length_b   1.000
_cell.length_c   1.000
_cell.angle_alpha   90.00
_cell.angle_beta   90.00
_cell.angle_gamma   90.00
#
_symmetry.space_group_name_H-M   'P 1'
#
loop_
_entity.id
_entity.type
_entity.pdbx_description
1 polymer ?
#
loop_
_entity_poly.entity_id
_entity_poly.type
_entity_poly.pdbx_seq_one_letter_code
_entity_poly.pdbx_strand_id
1 'polypeptide(L)'
;MYDSRFEHDACGIGFVADAGGRASRGIVDAALAALHRVRHRGAVAADHRSGDGAGLLLAIPDAFLRDWMQRAAIHVESPARLGVAVVFLSNAPGPDGHQQRRLTRRLFAEACGAEQLDLIDWRPVPVDPDALGDLARSTAPQIEQAIITAGDSVSTADAEARCYRARKRVERAIRAAGLQAYVASMSFRTMTYKAMCAADQLAAFYPDLRDPRFVAPFAIFHQRYSTNTAPSWERAQPFRMLCHNGEINTIQGNVNRMRAREGRLGAGLSDDEALLVPVIDDRGSDSAMLDNALELLVRGGRDIRQGLAMLVPEAWEGFDVDPAVRDFYRYHACLMEPWDGPAGLVFTDGTRVGAALDRNGLRPLRYAVCEDGLIACASEAGAVDVNGHGRVRRGKLGPGEMLCVDPEHGGLEENDAIKTRLAAQEPYGRWLEDELQSLDTGEPDETVMPDLVARQAAFGYTKEEFTYVLRPMATQGKEPIFSMGDDTALSVLAQPPRLLYSYFKQRFAQVTNPPIDHLRERLVMSLRSYLGAPAPLLSGGREAARLVQLDSFLLYPSGLEAVRTLGNPFASSDLNATFPVAEGACGLRAACERLAEDAERAARLGASILIISDRRAGPERAPIPALLAVGSVHHHLMRQGLRGQTSLLVETDEAREVHHIVCLLGYGAQAICPRLGMASIRALASAGHLKGEATDGRGAQEHYVKALEDGTLKVLAKMGISTLDGYQGAQIFEIRGRVCRGVAGPGEPGLLQAPQAGHRIPCDEPRCRRRPPRRGASGTGPGVSGAERDGGGARAATRCDGATGWQRLRLLRALCPHRQ
;
A
#
# COMPACT_ATOMS: atom_id res chain seq x y z
N MET A 1 20.43 7.24 -1.83
CA MET A 1 19.64 6.96 -0.62
C MET A 1 18.35 7.77 -0.66
N TYR A 2 17.60 7.65 -1.76
CA TYR A 2 16.30 8.27 -1.97
C TYR A 2 15.48 7.24 -2.76
N ASP A 3 14.29 6.94 -2.26
CA ASP A 3 13.33 6.04 -2.89
C ASP A 3 11.99 6.77 -2.84
N SER A 4 11.41 7.04 -4.01
CA SER A 4 10.19 7.85 -4.17
C SER A 4 8.94 7.19 -3.60
N ARG A 5 9.06 6.03 -2.95
CA ARG A 5 7.95 5.30 -2.31
C ARG A 5 7.76 5.63 -0.83
N PHE A 6 8.63 6.43 -0.22
CA PHE A 6 8.58 6.81 1.21
C PHE A 6 8.32 8.32 1.36
N GLU A 7 7.23 8.80 0.78
CA GLU A 7 6.91 10.23 0.68
C GLU A 7 5.86 10.65 1.74
N HIS A 8 5.95 11.89 2.25
CA HIS A 8 5.15 12.33 3.41
C HIS A 8 4.73 13.79 3.28
N ASP A 9 3.55 14.14 3.82
CA ASP A 9 2.94 15.46 3.65
C ASP A 9 2.27 16.02 4.94
N ALA A 10 2.53 17.29 5.30
CA ALA A 10 1.91 18.01 6.43
C ALA A 10 1.14 19.26 5.95
N CYS A 11 -0.05 19.08 5.40
CA CYS A 11 -0.70 20.07 4.53
C CYS A 11 -1.65 21.06 5.24
N GLY A 12 -2.16 22.02 4.48
CA GLY A 12 -3.41 22.75 4.77
C GLY A 12 -4.46 22.36 3.74
N ILE A 13 -5.64 21.90 4.17
CA ILE A 13 -6.72 21.46 3.27
C ILE A 13 -8.08 22.00 3.70
N GLY A 14 -9.04 22.02 2.76
CA GLY A 14 -10.44 22.32 3.03
C GLY A 14 -11.29 22.46 1.77
N PHE A 15 -12.58 22.72 1.99
CA PHE A 15 -13.53 23.12 0.96
C PHE A 15 -14.43 24.27 1.43
N VAL A 16 -14.99 24.97 0.45
CA VAL A 16 -16.09 25.93 0.61
C VAL A 16 -17.20 25.54 -0.36
N ALA A 17 -18.46 25.56 0.07
CA ALA A 17 -19.61 25.15 -0.72
C ALA A 17 -20.87 25.97 -0.39
N ASP A 18 -21.75 26.13 -1.37
CA ASP A 18 -23.13 26.57 -1.17
C ASP A 18 -24.03 25.36 -0.92
N ALA A 19 -24.82 25.38 0.16
CA ALA A 19 -25.70 24.29 0.55
C ALA A 19 -26.73 23.91 -0.53
N GLY A 20 -27.17 24.88 -1.35
CA GLY A 20 -28.12 24.67 -2.44
C GLY A 20 -27.47 24.45 -3.80
N GLY A 21 -26.13 24.36 -3.88
CA GLY A 21 -25.41 24.18 -5.14
C GLY A 21 -25.41 25.41 -6.05
N ARG A 22 -25.63 26.62 -5.52
CA ARG A 22 -25.59 27.85 -6.32
C ARG A 22 -24.16 28.29 -6.60
N ALA A 23 -23.82 28.42 -7.89
CA ALA A 23 -22.51 28.90 -8.28
C ALA A 23 -22.35 30.40 -8.03
N SER A 24 -21.24 30.80 -7.39
CA SER A 24 -20.93 32.22 -7.20
C SER A 24 -19.42 32.48 -7.19
N ARG A 25 -19.06 33.74 -7.43
CA ARG A 25 -17.67 34.21 -7.30
C ARG A 25 -17.20 34.20 -5.84
N GLY A 26 -18.12 34.45 -4.90
CA GLY A 26 -17.83 34.44 -3.46
C GLY A 26 -17.29 33.10 -2.95
N ILE A 27 -17.75 31.96 -3.49
CA ILE A 27 -17.22 30.64 -3.16
C ILE A 27 -15.74 30.51 -3.57
N VAL A 28 -15.40 30.95 -4.78
CA VAL A 28 -14.03 30.89 -5.30
C VAL A 28 -13.11 31.83 -4.51
N ASP A 29 -13.57 33.05 -4.21
CA ASP A 29 -12.81 34.01 -3.40
C ASP A 29 -12.58 33.51 -1.98
N ALA A 30 -13.60 32.93 -1.34
CA ALA A 30 -13.49 32.35 -0.02
C ALA A 30 -12.47 31.19 0.02
N ALA A 31 -12.47 30.33 -1.01
CA ALA A 31 -11.51 29.23 -1.11
C ALA A 31 -10.07 29.71 -1.35
N LEU A 32 -9.87 30.73 -2.19
CA LEU A 32 -8.53 31.33 -2.41
C LEU A 32 -8.02 32.06 -1.16
N ALA A 33 -8.89 32.79 -0.46
CA ALA A 33 -8.54 33.42 0.81
C ALA A 33 -8.19 32.37 1.89
N ALA A 34 -8.92 31.26 1.93
CA ALA A 34 -8.62 30.16 2.83
C ALA A 34 -7.29 29.46 2.49
N LEU A 35 -7.02 29.24 1.21
CA LEU A 35 -5.73 28.73 0.74
C LEU A 35 -4.59 29.63 1.22
N HIS A 36 -4.71 30.95 1.04
CA HIS A 36 -3.74 31.92 1.53
C HIS A 36 -3.51 31.82 3.05
N ARG A 37 -4.59 31.67 3.83
CA ARG A 37 -4.53 31.57 5.30
C ARG A 37 -3.92 30.28 5.82
N VAL A 38 -3.79 29.23 5.00
CA VAL A 38 -3.09 27.99 5.38
C VAL A 38 -1.64 27.95 4.90
N ARG A 39 -1.08 29.08 4.41
CA ARG A 39 0.32 29.18 3.96
C ARG A 39 1.32 28.74 5.02
N HIS A 40 1.07 28.98 6.31
CA HIS A 40 1.96 28.55 7.40
C HIS A 40 2.05 27.02 7.56
N ARG A 41 1.14 26.28 6.92
CA ARG A 41 1.17 24.81 6.82
C ARG A 41 1.85 24.31 5.55
N GLY A 42 2.47 25.18 4.74
CA GLY A 42 3.24 24.81 3.56
C GLY A 42 4.73 25.09 3.76
N ALA A 43 5.60 24.30 3.14
CA ALA A 43 7.01 24.65 3.07
C ALA A 43 7.15 25.72 1.98
N VAL A 44 7.86 26.80 2.32
CA VAL A 44 8.15 27.89 1.40
C VAL A 44 9.66 28.03 1.32
N ALA A 45 10.20 28.06 0.11
CA ALA A 45 11.64 28.25 -0.09
C ALA A 45 12.06 29.68 0.33
N ALA A 46 13.37 29.90 0.41
CA ALA A 46 13.92 31.21 0.79
C ALA A 46 13.52 32.36 -0.17
N ASP A 47 13.06 32.06 -1.38
CA ASP A 47 12.54 33.03 -2.35
C ASP A 47 11.11 33.51 -2.04
N HIS A 48 10.47 32.96 -1.01
CA HIS A 48 9.08 33.21 -0.60
C HIS A 48 8.00 32.91 -1.66
N ARG A 49 8.36 32.38 -2.83
CA ARG A 49 7.46 32.13 -3.98
C ARG A 49 7.34 30.64 -4.29
N SER A 50 8.47 29.93 -4.24
CA SER A 50 8.50 28.49 -4.43
C SER A 50 7.92 27.79 -3.21
N GLY A 51 7.02 26.84 -3.47
CA GLY A 51 6.44 25.96 -2.47
C GLY A 51 6.22 24.58 -3.06
N ASP A 52 5.97 23.60 -2.19
CA ASP A 52 5.89 22.18 -2.61
C ASP A 52 4.66 21.84 -3.45
N GLY A 53 3.70 22.74 -3.52
CA GLY A 53 2.48 22.61 -4.32
C GLY A 53 1.29 23.30 -3.66
N ALA A 54 0.51 24.00 -4.47
CA ALA A 54 -0.79 24.54 -4.10
C ALA A 54 -1.79 24.28 -5.22
N GLY A 55 -3.07 24.13 -4.89
CA GLY A 55 -4.08 23.94 -5.91
C GLY A 55 -5.51 24.15 -5.44
N LEU A 56 -6.38 24.24 -6.44
CA LEU A 56 -7.81 24.42 -6.33
C LEU A 56 -8.50 23.46 -7.30
N LEU A 57 -9.43 22.65 -6.79
CA LEU A 57 -10.36 21.84 -7.59
C LEU A 57 -11.74 22.44 -7.43
N LEU A 58 -12.43 22.63 -8.55
CA LEU A 58 -13.77 23.20 -8.58
C LEU A 58 -14.60 22.60 -9.72
N ALA A 59 -15.89 22.92 -9.73
CA ALA A 59 -16.75 22.63 -10.87
C ALA A 59 -16.29 23.40 -12.11
N ILE A 60 -16.55 22.86 -13.30
CA ILE A 60 -16.23 23.53 -14.57
C ILE A 60 -17.08 24.80 -14.71
N PRO A 61 -16.47 26.00 -14.85
CA PRO A 61 -17.20 27.24 -15.05
C PRO A 61 -17.63 27.34 -16.52
N ASP A 62 -18.71 26.63 -16.87
CA ASP A 62 -19.20 26.47 -18.25
C ASP A 62 -19.38 27.81 -18.99
N ALA A 63 -20.03 28.78 -18.35
CA ALA A 63 -20.25 30.11 -18.95
C ALA A 63 -18.95 30.85 -19.30
N PHE A 64 -17.92 30.74 -18.45
CA PHE A 64 -16.61 31.34 -18.70
C PHE A 64 -15.91 30.71 -19.92
N LEU A 65 -15.99 29.38 -20.05
CA LEU A 65 -15.40 28.66 -21.17
C LEU A 65 -16.15 28.92 -22.48
N ARG A 66 -17.49 28.93 -22.47
CA ARG A 66 -18.29 29.22 -23.66
C ARG A 66 -18.05 30.63 -24.18
N ASP A 67 -17.90 31.60 -23.30
CA ASP A 67 -17.52 32.97 -23.66
C ASP A 67 -16.09 33.02 -24.26
N TRP A 68 -15.13 32.24 -23.74
CA TRP A 68 -13.83 32.08 -24.39
C TRP A 68 -13.95 31.45 -25.79
N MET A 69 -14.74 30.38 -25.94
CA MET A 69 -14.96 29.71 -27.23
C MET A 69 -15.58 30.66 -28.26
N GLN A 70 -16.56 31.46 -27.85
CA GLN A 70 -17.19 32.46 -28.71
C GLN A 70 -16.18 33.50 -29.19
N ARG A 71 -15.30 34.01 -28.30
CA ARG A 71 -14.22 34.92 -28.69
C ARG A 71 -13.19 34.28 -29.62
N ALA A 72 -12.95 32.98 -29.47
CA ALA A 72 -12.06 32.21 -30.32
C ALA A 72 -12.72 31.76 -31.64
N ALA A 73 -13.98 32.15 -31.90
CA ALA A 73 -14.78 31.71 -33.05
C ALA A 73 -14.95 30.17 -33.13
N ILE A 74 -14.88 29.49 -31.99
CA ILE A 74 -15.13 28.05 -31.87
C ILE A 74 -16.63 27.83 -31.69
N HIS A 75 -17.23 27.10 -32.63
CA HIS A 75 -18.66 26.80 -32.62
C HIS A 75 -18.85 25.33 -32.23
N VAL A 76 -19.71 25.09 -31.26
CA VAL A 76 -20.13 23.75 -30.85
C VAL A 76 -21.63 23.66 -31.03
N GLU A 77 -22.12 22.52 -31.49
CA GLU A 77 -23.54 22.26 -31.62
C GLU A 77 -24.21 22.41 -30.24
N SER A 78 -25.14 23.36 -30.12
CA SER A 78 -25.97 23.47 -28.92
C SER A 78 -27.02 22.34 -28.96
N PRO A 79 -27.27 21.59 -27.87
CA PRO A 79 -26.84 21.81 -26.48
C PRO A 79 -25.67 20.95 -25.91
N ALA A 80 -24.67 20.57 -26.72
CA ALA A 80 -23.61 19.63 -26.29
C ALA A 80 -22.96 19.95 -24.92
N ARG A 81 -22.77 18.88 -24.13
CA ARG A 81 -22.14 18.94 -22.80
C ARG A 81 -20.66 19.25 -22.94
N LEU A 82 -20.18 20.23 -22.16
CA LEU A 82 -18.79 20.67 -22.18
C LEU A 82 -17.95 19.98 -21.10
N GLY A 83 -16.82 19.42 -21.49
CA GLY A 83 -15.82 18.81 -20.63
C GLY A 83 -14.44 19.39 -20.89
N VAL A 84 -13.55 19.23 -19.91
CA VAL A 84 -12.19 19.79 -19.95
C VAL A 84 -11.20 18.76 -19.45
N ALA A 85 -10.11 18.59 -20.21
CA ALA A 85 -8.89 17.97 -19.72
C ALA A 85 -7.84 19.04 -19.46
N VAL A 86 -7.37 19.16 -18.21
CA VAL A 86 -6.22 20.00 -17.86
C VAL A 86 -4.96 19.16 -18.00
N VAL A 87 -4.06 19.58 -18.88
CA VAL A 87 -2.89 18.80 -19.30
C VAL A 87 -1.62 19.60 -19.11
N PHE A 88 -0.65 18.98 -18.43
CA PHE A 88 0.71 19.46 -18.32
C PHE A 88 1.52 18.81 -19.44
N LEU A 89 1.96 19.62 -20.39
CA LEU A 89 2.74 19.18 -21.54
C LEU A 89 4.22 19.51 -21.35
N SER A 90 5.08 18.77 -22.06
CA SER A 90 6.53 18.96 -22.08
C SER A 90 6.93 20.44 -22.22
N ASN A 91 7.78 20.89 -21.30
CA ASN A 91 8.38 22.21 -21.30
C ASN A 91 9.71 22.28 -22.07
N ALA A 92 10.14 21.18 -22.68
CA ALA A 92 11.37 21.14 -23.46
C ALA A 92 11.35 22.25 -24.54
N PRO A 93 12.43 23.04 -24.65
CA PRO A 93 12.53 24.06 -25.68
C PRO A 93 12.84 23.44 -27.04
N GLY A 94 12.64 24.20 -28.10
CA GLY A 94 13.05 23.81 -29.45
C GLY A 94 12.22 22.67 -30.08
N PRO A 95 12.69 22.12 -31.20
CA PRO A 95 11.94 21.19 -32.04
C PRO A 95 11.42 19.94 -31.31
N ASP A 96 12.25 19.37 -30.43
CA ASP A 96 11.92 18.16 -29.68
C ASP A 96 10.70 18.37 -28.78
N GLY A 97 10.66 19.49 -28.04
CA GLY A 97 9.50 19.83 -27.23
C GLY A 97 8.24 20.08 -28.06
N HIS A 98 8.36 20.76 -29.21
CA HIS A 98 7.23 20.94 -30.11
C HIS A 98 6.69 19.61 -30.66
N GLN A 99 7.59 18.67 -30.96
CA GLN A 99 7.21 17.33 -31.40
C GLN A 99 6.50 16.56 -30.29
N GLN A 100 7.03 16.56 -29.06
CA GLN A 100 6.38 15.92 -27.92
C GLN A 100 4.97 16.48 -27.69
N ARG A 101 4.82 17.81 -27.65
CA ARG A 101 3.50 18.46 -27.49
C ARG A 101 2.53 18.07 -28.60
N ARG A 102 2.96 18.09 -29.86
CA ARG A 102 2.13 17.67 -31.01
C ARG A 102 1.71 16.21 -30.92
N LEU A 103 2.63 15.31 -30.55
CA LEU A 103 2.32 13.89 -30.42
C LEU A 103 1.34 13.67 -29.27
N THR A 104 1.53 14.31 -28.12
CA THR A 104 0.56 14.22 -27.01
C THR A 104 -0.84 14.67 -27.43
N ARG A 105 -0.99 15.81 -28.13
CA ARG A 105 -2.31 16.26 -28.61
C ARG A 105 -2.96 15.27 -29.58
N ARG A 106 -2.15 14.63 -30.44
CA ARG A 106 -2.64 13.57 -31.33
C ARG A 106 -3.14 12.35 -30.56
N LEU A 107 -2.40 11.90 -29.54
CA LEU A 107 -2.82 10.78 -28.70
C LEU A 107 -4.12 11.07 -27.95
N PHE A 108 -4.33 12.32 -27.52
CA PHE A 108 -5.61 12.77 -26.97
C PHE A 108 -6.75 12.68 -27.99
N ALA A 109 -6.55 13.16 -29.22
CA ALA A 109 -7.55 13.07 -30.27
C ALA A 109 -7.93 11.60 -30.57
N GLU A 110 -6.93 10.72 -30.66
CA GLU A 110 -7.12 9.28 -30.87
C GLU A 110 -7.89 8.63 -29.71
N ALA A 111 -7.55 8.97 -28.46
CA ALA A 111 -8.20 8.43 -27.28
C ALA A 111 -9.64 8.94 -27.10
N CYS A 112 -9.91 10.22 -27.36
CA CYS A 112 -11.26 10.79 -27.35
C CYS A 112 -12.13 10.13 -28.44
N GLY A 113 -11.60 10.00 -29.66
CA GLY A 113 -12.31 9.33 -30.75
C GLY A 113 -12.65 7.86 -30.44
N ALA A 114 -11.73 7.14 -29.80
CA ALA A 114 -11.98 5.75 -29.36
C ALA A 114 -13.09 5.63 -28.31
N GLU A 115 -13.38 6.71 -27.57
CA GLU A 115 -14.43 6.78 -26.56
C GLU A 115 -15.66 7.58 -27.00
N GLN A 116 -15.75 7.90 -28.30
CA GLN A 116 -16.85 8.69 -28.87
C GLN A 116 -17.04 10.02 -28.12
N LEU A 117 -15.91 10.68 -27.84
CA LEU A 117 -15.85 12.03 -27.31
C LEU A 117 -15.24 12.93 -28.39
N ASP A 118 -15.80 14.13 -28.56
CA ASP A 118 -15.32 15.07 -29.56
C ASP A 118 -14.30 16.02 -28.92
N LEU A 119 -13.04 15.95 -29.35
CA LEU A 119 -12.02 16.92 -28.97
C LEU A 119 -12.14 18.14 -29.88
N ILE A 120 -12.67 19.24 -29.36
CA ILE A 120 -13.02 20.44 -30.12
C ILE A 120 -11.80 21.31 -30.38
N ASP A 121 -11.08 21.70 -29.32
CA ASP A 121 -9.90 22.55 -29.43
C ASP A 121 -9.01 22.46 -28.18
N TRP A 122 -7.83 23.06 -28.26
CA TRP A 122 -6.90 23.26 -27.15
C TRP A 122 -6.84 24.73 -26.78
N ARG A 123 -7.21 25.04 -25.54
CA ARG A 123 -7.04 26.36 -24.93
C ARG A 123 -5.69 26.42 -24.21
N PRO A 124 -4.72 27.25 -24.65
CA PRO A 124 -3.57 27.57 -23.83
C PRO A 124 -4.05 28.28 -22.55
N VAL A 125 -3.68 27.76 -21.38
CA VAL A 125 -4.08 28.37 -20.12
C VAL A 125 -3.22 29.62 -19.89
N PRO A 126 -3.82 30.81 -19.71
CA PRO A 126 -3.07 32.00 -19.35
C PRO A 126 -2.32 31.76 -18.03
N VAL A 127 -1.03 32.07 -18.02
CA VAL A 127 -0.18 31.97 -16.83
C VAL A 127 0.71 33.20 -16.68
N ASP A 128 1.05 33.54 -15.45
CA ASP A 128 2.06 34.55 -15.12
C ASP A 128 3.31 33.86 -14.51
N PRO A 129 4.34 33.56 -15.30
CA PRO A 129 5.56 32.92 -14.80
C PRO A 129 6.28 33.72 -13.72
N ASP A 130 6.03 35.02 -13.60
CA ASP A 130 6.68 35.87 -12.60
C ASP A 130 6.20 35.62 -11.17
N ALA A 131 5.01 35.03 -11.01
CA ALA A 131 4.51 34.56 -9.72
C ALA A 131 5.32 33.38 -9.15
N LEU A 132 6.07 32.66 -9.99
CA LEU A 132 6.86 31.50 -9.60
C LEU A 132 8.29 31.88 -9.22
N GLY A 133 8.85 31.15 -8.26
CA GLY A 133 10.30 31.14 -8.02
C GLY A 133 11.06 30.35 -9.09
N ASP A 134 12.38 30.48 -9.11
CA ASP A 134 13.23 30.03 -10.23
C ASP A 134 13.14 28.52 -10.50
N LEU A 135 13.12 27.70 -9.44
CA LEU A 135 13.00 26.24 -9.57
C LEU A 135 11.67 25.88 -10.23
N ALA A 136 10.57 26.45 -9.74
CA ALA A 136 9.25 26.20 -10.29
C ALA A 136 9.11 26.69 -11.72
N ARG A 137 9.62 27.88 -12.00
CA ARG A 137 9.64 28.46 -13.35
C ARG A 137 10.41 27.61 -14.35
N SER A 138 11.60 27.11 -13.96
CA SER A 138 12.45 26.30 -14.85
C SER A 138 11.85 24.94 -15.21
N THR A 139 11.00 24.41 -14.34
CA THR A 139 10.33 23.10 -14.48
C THR A 139 8.87 23.22 -14.90
N ALA A 140 8.37 24.45 -15.10
CA ALA A 140 6.97 24.71 -15.39
C ALA A 140 6.55 24.05 -16.71
N PRO A 141 5.51 23.18 -16.71
CA PRO A 141 4.98 22.59 -17.91
C PRO A 141 4.29 23.63 -18.79
N GLN A 142 4.11 23.32 -20.07
CA GLN A 142 3.15 24.04 -20.91
C GLN A 142 1.76 23.56 -20.52
N ILE A 143 0.92 24.45 -19.98
CA ILE A 143 -0.38 24.09 -19.42
C ILE A 143 -1.46 24.40 -20.45
N GLU A 144 -2.20 23.37 -20.85
CA GLU A 144 -3.28 23.50 -21.83
C GLU A 144 -4.55 22.79 -21.36
N GLN A 145 -5.69 23.30 -21.82
CA GLN A 145 -7.00 22.73 -21.60
C GLN A 145 -7.53 22.16 -22.92
N ALA A 146 -7.66 20.84 -23.00
CA ALA A 146 -8.37 20.20 -24.10
C ALA A 146 -9.88 20.33 -23.85
N ILE A 147 -10.58 20.99 -24.76
CA ILE A 147 -12.03 21.18 -24.72
C ILE A 147 -12.70 20.00 -25.40
N ILE A 148 -13.54 19.29 -24.66
CA ILE A 148 -14.15 18.04 -25.08
C ILE A 148 -15.66 18.19 -25.00
N THR A 149 -16.38 17.59 -25.94
CA THR A 149 -17.83 17.51 -25.88
C THR A 149 -18.34 16.08 -25.94
N ALA A 150 -19.52 15.87 -25.37
CA ALA A 150 -20.30 14.66 -25.53
C ALA A 150 -21.70 15.05 -26.04
N GLY A 151 -22.26 14.23 -26.92
CA GLY A 151 -23.62 14.43 -27.42
C GLY A 151 -24.65 14.37 -26.29
N ASP A 152 -25.78 15.06 -26.47
CA ASP A 152 -26.78 15.25 -25.41
C ASP A 152 -27.53 13.99 -25.00
N SER A 153 -27.54 12.97 -25.87
CA SER A 153 -28.08 11.66 -25.55
C SER A 153 -27.24 10.88 -24.54
N VAL A 154 -26.00 11.29 -24.29
CA VAL A 154 -25.08 10.63 -23.35
C VAL A 154 -25.35 11.14 -21.93
N SER A 155 -25.63 10.22 -21.01
CA SER A 155 -25.82 10.57 -19.61
C SER A 155 -24.53 11.17 -19.01
N THR A 156 -24.65 11.99 -17.97
CA THR A 156 -23.48 12.55 -17.30
C THR A 156 -22.55 11.47 -16.76
N ALA A 157 -23.10 10.37 -16.23
CA ALA A 157 -22.32 9.25 -15.71
C ALA A 157 -21.53 8.55 -16.83
N ASP A 158 -22.16 8.32 -17.98
CA ASP A 158 -21.49 7.70 -19.14
C ASP A 158 -20.40 8.61 -19.71
N ALA A 159 -20.65 9.92 -19.79
CA ALA A 159 -19.68 10.90 -20.25
C ALA A 159 -18.42 10.92 -19.35
N GLU A 160 -18.62 10.87 -18.03
CA GLU A 160 -17.51 10.76 -17.07
C GLU A 160 -16.75 9.42 -17.19
N ALA A 161 -17.46 8.30 -17.37
CA ALA A 161 -16.84 6.99 -17.56
C ALA A 161 -16.02 6.93 -18.86
N ARG A 162 -16.52 7.53 -19.96
CA ARG A 162 -15.78 7.73 -21.21
C ARG A 162 -14.53 8.59 -21.00
N CYS A 163 -14.62 9.69 -20.25
CA CYS A 163 -13.48 10.52 -19.88
C CYS A 163 -12.43 9.74 -19.09
N TYR A 164 -12.85 8.93 -18.12
CA TYR A 164 -11.95 8.06 -17.36
C TYR A 164 -11.20 7.09 -18.28
N ARG A 165 -11.91 6.37 -19.16
CA ARG A 165 -11.31 5.45 -20.14
C ARG A 165 -10.41 6.15 -21.15
N ALA A 166 -10.80 7.33 -21.65
CA ALA A 166 -10.00 8.13 -22.57
C ALA A 166 -8.69 8.57 -21.89
N ARG A 167 -8.76 9.03 -20.64
CA ARG A 167 -7.56 9.35 -19.84
C ARG A 167 -6.65 8.14 -19.67
N LYS A 168 -7.18 6.95 -19.34
CA LYS A 168 -6.38 5.73 -19.22
C LYS A 168 -5.66 5.38 -20.54
N ARG A 169 -6.32 5.54 -21.70
CA ARG A 169 -5.68 5.37 -23.02
C ARG A 169 -4.54 6.36 -23.23
N VAL A 170 -4.79 7.64 -22.96
CA VAL A 170 -3.80 8.71 -23.11
C VAL A 170 -2.59 8.46 -22.20
N GLU A 171 -2.81 8.17 -20.91
CA GLU A 171 -1.73 7.91 -19.94
C GLU A 171 -0.87 6.71 -20.36
N ARG A 172 -1.51 5.62 -20.84
CA ARG A 172 -0.80 4.45 -21.36
C ARG A 172 0.00 4.78 -22.62
N ALA A 173 -0.59 5.53 -23.56
CA ALA A 173 0.07 5.90 -24.80
C ALA A 173 1.25 6.86 -24.57
N ILE A 174 1.10 7.85 -23.68
CA ILE A 174 2.18 8.75 -23.22
C ILE A 174 3.33 7.93 -22.64
N ARG A 175 3.03 6.97 -21.75
CA ARG A 175 4.04 6.11 -21.13
C ARG A 175 4.76 5.24 -22.16
N ALA A 176 4.02 4.62 -23.09
CA ALA A 176 4.58 3.78 -24.13
C ALA A 176 5.48 4.58 -25.10
N ALA A 177 5.11 5.82 -25.39
CA ALA A 177 5.88 6.73 -26.24
C ALA A 177 7.03 7.46 -25.51
N GLY A 178 7.17 7.29 -24.19
CA GLY A 178 8.20 7.98 -23.39
C GLY A 178 8.02 9.51 -23.36
N LEU A 179 6.78 10.00 -23.49
CA LEU A 179 6.47 11.43 -23.53
C LEU A 179 6.40 12.04 -22.14
N GLN A 180 6.87 13.28 -22.02
CA GLN A 180 6.68 14.09 -20.82
C GLN A 180 5.33 14.81 -20.89
N ALA A 181 4.30 14.18 -20.34
CA ALA A 181 2.98 14.78 -20.19
C ALA A 181 2.21 14.16 -19.02
N TYR A 182 1.36 14.95 -18.37
CA TYR A 182 0.54 14.54 -17.24
C TYR A 182 -0.87 15.11 -17.36
N VAL A 183 -1.88 14.28 -17.10
CA VAL A 183 -3.30 14.67 -17.14
C VAL A 183 -3.75 14.99 -15.71
N ALA A 184 -3.82 16.28 -15.37
CA ALA A 184 -4.17 16.73 -14.03
C ALA A 184 -5.64 16.44 -13.70
N SER A 185 -6.54 16.71 -14.64
CA SER A 185 -7.96 16.34 -14.56
C SER A 185 -8.51 16.12 -15.97
N MET A 186 -9.54 15.27 -16.11
CA MET A 186 -10.30 15.07 -17.35
C MET A 186 -11.72 14.68 -16.99
N SER A 187 -12.66 15.62 -17.11
CA SER A 187 -14.03 15.48 -16.61
C SER A 187 -15.00 16.43 -17.33
N PHE A 188 -16.29 16.15 -17.23
CA PHE A 188 -17.42 17.00 -17.60
C PHE A 188 -18.02 17.74 -16.39
N ARG A 189 -17.48 17.55 -15.19
CA ARG A 189 -17.95 18.19 -13.96
C ARG A 189 -16.88 19.04 -13.30
N THR A 190 -15.65 18.56 -13.21
CA THR A 190 -14.60 19.21 -12.42
C THR A 190 -13.36 19.55 -13.25
N MET A 191 -12.60 20.52 -12.77
CA MET A 191 -11.24 20.78 -13.24
C MET A 191 -10.34 21.19 -12.08
N THR A 192 -9.03 20.97 -12.25
CA THR A 192 -8.04 21.30 -11.22
C THR A 192 -7.03 22.31 -11.76
N TYR A 193 -6.84 23.40 -11.02
CA TYR A 193 -5.72 24.32 -11.16
C TYR A 193 -4.73 24.05 -10.04
N LYS A 194 -3.53 23.59 -10.39
CA LYS A 194 -2.49 23.29 -9.40
C LYS A 194 -1.11 23.65 -9.94
N ALA A 195 -0.26 24.14 -9.07
CA ALA A 195 1.07 24.61 -9.44
C ALA A 195 2.07 24.33 -8.32
N MET A 196 3.36 24.27 -8.68
CA MET A 196 4.46 24.17 -7.73
C MET A 196 4.80 25.56 -7.16
N CYS A 197 3.89 26.11 -6.36
CA CYS A 197 4.02 27.44 -5.78
C CYS A 197 3.54 27.47 -4.33
N ALA A 198 3.83 28.56 -3.63
CA ALA A 198 3.19 28.86 -2.36
C ALA A 198 1.69 29.17 -2.55
N ALA A 199 0.89 28.89 -1.50
CA ALA A 199 -0.56 29.07 -1.48
C ALA A 199 -1.04 30.43 -2.00
N ASP A 200 -0.33 31.49 -1.64
CA ASP A 200 -0.66 32.88 -1.97
C ASP A 200 -0.34 33.26 -3.43
N GLN A 201 0.43 32.43 -4.12
CA GLN A 201 0.84 32.68 -5.50
C GLN A 201 -0.09 32.02 -6.53
N LEU A 202 -0.99 31.11 -6.14
CA LEU A 202 -1.79 30.33 -7.09
C LEU A 202 -2.67 31.22 -7.99
N ALA A 203 -3.39 32.18 -7.40
CA ALA A 203 -4.23 33.13 -8.15
C ALA A 203 -3.42 34.17 -8.94
N ALA A 204 -2.18 34.44 -8.52
CA ALA A 204 -1.27 35.28 -9.30
C ALA A 204 -0.78 34.52 -10.55
N PHE A 205 -0.38 33.27 -10.38
CA PHE A 205 0.09 32.40 -11.45
C PHE A 205 -1.01 32.07 -12.48
N TYR A 206 -2.26 31.87 -12.05
CA TYR A 206 -3.40 31.59 -12.93
C TYR A 206 -4.39 32.77 -12.97
N PRO A 207 -4.25 33.71 -13.94
CA PRO A 207 -5.17 34.83 -14.13
C PRO A 207 -6.66 34.45 -14.22
N ASP A 208 -6.99 33.26 -14.74
CA ASP A 208 -8.36 32.75 -14.81
C ASP A 208 -9.04 32.75 -13.43
N LEU A 209 -8.29 32.41 -12.36
CA LEU A 209 -8.80 32.36 -10.99
C LEU A 209 -9.15 33.74 -10.43
N ARG A 210 -8.73 34.82 -11.09
CA ARG A 210 -9.05 36.22 -10.73
C ARG A 210 -10.19 36.81 -11.56
N ASP A 211 -10.67 36.10 -12.59
CA ASP A 211 -11.77 36.58 -13.42
C ASP A 211 -13.10 36.58 -12.62
N PRO A 212 -13.85 37.69 -12.60
CA PRO A 212 -15.14 37.76 -11.90
C PRO A 212 -16.19 36.76 -12.38
N ARG A 213 -16.09 36.29 -13.63
CA ARG A 213 -17.01 35.31 -14.24
C ARG A 213 -16.68 33.88 -13.85
N PHE A 214 -15.54 33.66 -13.22
CA PHE A 214 -15.11 32.36 -12.75
C PHE A 214 -15.86 32.02 -11.45
N VAL A 215 -17.02 31.37 -11.61
CA VAL A 215 -17.95 31.03 -10.52
C VAL A 215 -18.03 29.52 -10.33
N ALA A 216 -18.25 29.09 -9.09
CA ALA A 216 -18.41 27.67 -8.76
C ALA A 216 -19.36 27.48 -7.57
N PRO A 217 -20.09 26.35 -7.49
CA PRO A 217 -20.95 26.02 -6.36
C PRO A 217 -20.15 25.50 -5.16
N PHE A 218 -18.96 24.94 -5.41
CA PHE A 218 -17.99 24.56 -4.40
C PHE A 218 -16.56 24.72 -4.94
N ALA A 219 -15.59 24.77 -4.03
CA ALA A 219 -14.18 24.68 -4.35
C ALA A 219 -13.42 23.98 -3.21
N ILE A 220 -12.49 23.09 -3.59
CA ILE A 220 -11.57 22.37 -2.70
C ILE A 220 -10.19 22.99 -2.86
N PHE A 221 -9.54 23.33 -1.77
CA PHE A 221 -8.18 23.88 -1.76
C PHE A 221 -7.20 22.97 -1.02
N HIS A 222 -5.95 23.00 -1.46
CA HIS A 222 -4.86 22.27 -0.82
C HIS A 222 -3.55 23.05 -0.92
N GLN A 223 -2.81 23.08 0.19
CA GLN A 223 -1.41 23.50 0.28
C GLN A 223 -0.58 22.32 0.77
N ARG A 224 0.45 21.95 0.01
CA ARG A 224 1.36 20.86 0.31
C ARG A 224 2.54 21.30 1.19
N TYR A 225 3.00 20.40 2.04
CA TYR A 225 4.30 20.49 2.73
C TYR A 225 4.97 19.13 2.61
N SER A 226 6.10 19.04 1.93
CA SER A 226 6.86 17.81 1.80
C SER A 226 8.15 17.87 2.61
N THR A 227 8.37 16.89 3.46
CA THR A 227 9.59 16.80 4.27
C THR A 227 10.75 16.08 3.54
N ASN A 228 10.44 15.26 2.53
CA ASN A 228 11.42 14.32 1.93
C ASN A 228 11.37 14.19 0.40
N THR A 229 10.51 14.94 -0.32
CA THR A 229 10.41 14.83 -1.79
C THR A 229 11.00 16.02 -2.51
N ALA A 230 11.55 15.79 -3.70
CA ALA A 230 11.73 16.89 -4.64
C ALA A 230 10.33 17.37 -5.05
N PRO A 231 10.06 18.69 -4.98
CA PRO A 231 8.76 19.21 -5.37
C PRO A 231 8.56 18.96 -6.87
N SER A 232 7.35 18.54 -7.25
CA SER A 232 6.98 18.33 -8.66
C SER A 232 5.56 18.82 -8.93
N TRP A 233 5.32 19.24 -10.17
CA TRP A 233 4.03 19.76 -10.62
C TRP A 233 2.93 18.70 -10.54
N GLU A 234 3.21 17.44 -10.88
CA GLU A 234 2.19 16.39 -10.86
C GLU A 234 1.72 16.05 -9.43
N ARG A 235 2.60 16.24 -8.45
CA ARG A 235 2.38 15.89 -7.03
C ARG A 235 1.65 16.96 -6.23
N ALA A 236 1.57 18.18 -6.75
CA ALA A 236 0.67 19.18 -6.18
C ALA A 236 -0.77 18.63 -6.16
N GLN A 237 -1.53 19.01 -5.14
CA GLN A 237 -2.91 18.58 -4.94
C GLN A 237 -3.85 19.81 -5.10
N PRO A 238 -5.17 19.63 -5.29
CA PRO A 238 -5.94 18.38 -5.34
C PRO A 238 -5.60 17.40 -6.48
N PHE A 239 -5.99 16.13 -6.33
CA PHE A 239 -6.02 15.15 -7.42
C PHE A 239 -7.38 15.20 -8.13
N ARG A 240 -7.91 14.09 -8.67
CA ARG A 240 -9.11 14.14 -9.52
C ARG A 240 -10.41 14.13 -8.71
N MET A 241 -10.41 13.44 -7.57
CA MET A 241 -11.58 13.27 -6.72
C MET A 241 -11.31 13.64 -5.27
N LEU A 242 -10.04 13.67 -4.84
CA LEU A 242 -9.69 14.00 -3.46
C LEU A 242 -8.46 14.91 -3.33
N CYS A 243 -8.35 15.54 -2.16
CA CYS A 243 -7.10 16.00 -1.60
C CYS A 243 -6.93 15.43 -0.18
N HIS A 244 -5.68 15.24 0.21
CA HIS A 244 -5.27 14.48 1.37
C HIS A 244 -4.26 15.27 2.21
N ASN A 245 -4.53 15.34 3.50
CA ASN A 245 -3.63 15.77 4.54
C ASN A 245 -3.27 14.55 5.38
N GLY A 246 -2.04 14.04 5.31
CA GLY A 246 -1.78 12.76 5.93
C GLY A 246 -0.73 11.91 5.25
N GLU A 247 -0.70 10.65 5.65
CA GLU A 247 0.15 9.61 5.10
C GLU A 247 -0.57 8.26 5.20
N ILE A 248 -0.59 7.50 4.12
CA ILE A 248 -1.11 6.13 4.11
C ILE A 248 0.02 5.16 4.47
N ASN A 249 0.06 4.69 5.70
CA ASN A 249 1.16 3.84 6.20
C ASN A 249 1.05 2.37 5.76
N THR A 250 -0.10 1.93 5.25
CA THR A 250 -0.30 0.60 4.63
C THR A 250 -0.11 0.59 3.12
N ILE A 251 0.35 1.69 2.50
CA ILE A 251 0.31 1.90 1.06
C ILE A 251 0.90 0.75 0.23
N GLN A 252 2.02 0.18 0.65
CA GLN A 252 2.67 -0.92 -0.09
C GLN A 252 1.81 -2.19 -0.10
N GLY A 253 1.12 -2.49 1.00
CA GLY A 253 0.16 -3.60 1.08
C GLY A 253 -1.03 -3.35 0.17
N ASN A 254 -1.60 -2.14 0.25
CA ASN A 254 -2.75 -1.73 -0.56
C ASN A 254 -2.45 -1.82 -2.07
N VAL A 255 -1.29 -1.34 -2.51
CA VAL A 255 -0.84 -1.43 -3.91
C VAL A 255 -0.73 -2.90 -4.34
N ASN A 256 -0.13 -3.75 -3.50
CA ASN A 256 0.02 -5.17 -3.81
C ASN A 256 -1.35 -5.87 -3.91
N ARG A 257 -2.30 -5.52 -3.04
CA ARG A 257 -3.66 -6.07 -3.05
C ARG A 257 -4.45 -5.58 -4.25
N MET A 258 -4.32 -4.31 -4.64
CA MET A 258 -4.91 -3.80 -5.89
C MET A 258 -4.33 -4.51 -7.11
N ARG A 259 -3.01 -4.71 -7.18
CA ARG A 259 -2.37 -5.52 -8.24
C ARG A 259 -2.87 -6.95 -8.28
N ALA A 260 -3.12 -7.56 -7.13
CA ALA A 260 -3.67 -8.92 -7.05
C ALA A 260 -5.10 -9.04 -7.60
N ARG A 261 -5.83 -7.91 -7.69
CA ARG A 261 -7.19 -7.81 -8.24
C ARG A 261 -7.21 -7.49 -9.75
N GLU A 262 -6.08 -7.07 -10.34
CA GLU A 262 -6.00 -6.74 -11.76
C GLU A 262 -6.29 -7.99 -12.62
N GLY A 263 -7.21 -7.87 -13.58
CA GLY A 263 -7.73 -8.99 -14.37
C GLY A 263 -8.99 -9.63 -13.76
N ARG A 264 -9.44 -9.15 -12.59
CA ARG A 264 -10.65 -9.57 -11.87
C ARG A 264 -11.33 -8.39 -11.16
N LEU A 265 -11.27 -7.19 -11.72
CA LEU A 265 -11.88 -6.00 -11.10
C LEU A 265 -13.40 -6.07 -11.08
N GLY A 266 -14.04 -6.72 -12.06
CA GLY A 266 -15.49 -6.82 -12.13
C GLY A 266 -16.13 -5.72 -12.98
N ALA A 267 -17.45 -5.81 -13.16
CA ALA A 267 -18.13 -5.41 -14.38
C ALA A 267 -18.18 -3.90 -14.74
N GLY A 268 -18.38 -3.64 -16.04
CA GLY A 268 -19.13 -2.51 -16.60
C GLY A 268 -18.34 -1.28 -17.03
N LEU A 269 -17.15 -1.06 -16.46
CA LEU A 269 -16.36 0.13 -16.76
C LEU A 269 -15.76 0.13 -18.16
N SER A 270 -15.36 -1.03 -18.66
CA SER A 270 -14.82 -1.22 -20.01
C SER A 270 -15.00 -2.67 -20.42
N ASP A 271 -15.22 -2.92 -21.71
CA ASP A 271 -15.21 -4.28 -22.28
C ASP A 271 -13.81 -4.92 -22.23
N ASP A 272 -12.75 -4.09 -22.15
CA ASP A 272 -11.37 -4.52 -22.01
C ASP A 272 -10.80 -4.04 -20.67
N GLU A 273 -10.79 -4.93 -19.67
CA GLU A 273 -10.22 -4.63 -18.35
C GLU A 273 -8.72 -4.28 -18.43
N ALA A 274 -8.00 -4.77 -19.46
CA ALA A 274 -6.59 -4.45 -19.66
C ALA A 274 -6.35 -2.97 -19.95
N LEU A 275 -7.39 -2.21 -20.31
CA LEU A 275 -7.33 -0.76 -20.41
C LEU A 275 -7.17 -0.09 -19.04
N LEU A 276 -7.76 -0.66 -17.99
CA LEU A 276 -7.76 -0.08 -16.65
C LEU A 276 -6.44 -0.34 -15.92
N VAL A 277 -5.70 -1.37 -16.34
CA VAL A 277 -4.44 -1.83 -15.74
C VAL A 277 -3.23 -1.03 -16.28
N PRO A 278 -2.28 -0.59 -15.42
CA PRO A 278 -2.33 -0.69 -13.96
C PRO A 278 -3.34 0.29 -13.37
N VAL A 279 -4.10 -0.16 -12.37
CA VAL A 279 -5.08 0.70 -11.69
C VAL A 279 -4.37 1.81 -10.93
N ILE A 280 -3.35 1.43 -10.17
CA ILE A 280 -2.56 2.31 -9.33
C ILE A 280 -1.27 2.70 -10.06
N ASP A 281 -1.03 4.00 -10.21
CA ASP A 281 0.26 4.49 -10.71
C ASP A 281 1.28 4.57 -9.58
N ASP A 282 2.23 3.64 -9.55
CA ASP A 282 3.24 3.52 -8.50
C ASP A 282 4.31 4.62 -8.50
N ARG A 283 4.27 5.53 -9.49
CA ARG A 283 5.12 6.73 -9.57
C ARG A 283 4.54 7.92 -8.81
N GLY A 284 3.24 7.90 -8.51
CA GLY A 284 2.55 8.94 -7.75
C GLY A 284 2.90 8.92 -6.26
N SER A 285 2.41 9.91 -5.52
CA SER A 285 2.42 9.86 -4.05
C SER A 285 1.36 8.87 -3.54
N ASP A 286 1.44 8.50 -2.26
CA ASP A 286 0.42 7.70 -1.56
C ASP A 286 -1.02 8.22 -1.77
N SER A 287 -1.15 9.55 -1.74
CA SER A 287 -2.38 10.30 -1.92
C SER A 287 -2.91 10.19 -3.35
N ALA A 288 -2.02 10.18 -4.34
CA ALA A 288 -2.39 9.95 -5.74
C ALA A 288 -2.86 8.51 -5.96
N MET A 289 -2.23 7.54 -5.28
CA MET A 289 -2.62 6.14 -5.33
C MET A 289 -4.00 5.93 -4.68
N LEU A 290 -4.29 6.59 -3.56
CA LEU A 290 -5.61 6.59 -2.94
C LEU A 290 -6.68 7.19 -3.88
N ASP A 291 -6.36 8.31 -4.55
CA ASP A 291 -7.24 8.92 -5.55
C ASP A 291 -7.54 7.97 -6.71
N ASN A 292 -6.55 7.20 -7.20
CA ASN A 292 -6.76 6.19 -8.24
C ASN A 292 -7.70 5.07 -7.80
N ALA A 293 -7.56 4.59 -6.57
CA ALA A 293 -8.43 3.57 -6.00
C ALA A 293 -9.87 4.09 -5.84
N LEU A 294 -10.03 5.31 -5.29
CA LEU A 294 -11.35 5.94 -5.13
C LEU A 294 -12.03 6.17 -6.48
N GLU A 295 -11.29 6.70 -7.46
CA GLU A 295 -11.81 6.93 -8.80
C GLU A 295 -12.27 5.64 -9.48
N LEU A 296 -11.52 4.54 -9.32
CA LEU A 296 -11.97 3.24 -9.82
C LEU A 296 -13.32 2.84 -9.20
N LEU A 297 -13.47 2.95 -7.87
CA LEU A 297 -14.71 2.58 -7.18
C LEU A 297 -15.91 3.43 -7.62
N VAL A 298 -15.71 4.75 -7.72
CA VAL A 298 -16.79 5.67 -8.11
C VAL A 298 -17.17 5.50 -9.58
N ARG A 299 -16.18 5.39 -10.47
CA ARG A 299 -16.45 5.12 -11.89
C ARG A 299 -17.04 3.73 -12.11
N GLY A 300 -16.76 2.79 -11.21
CA GLY A 300 -17.41 1.48 -11.14
C GLY A 300 -18.87 1.50 -10.65
N GLY A 301 -19.43 2.69 -10.37
CA GLY A 301 -20.84 2.89 -10.03
C GLY A 301 -21.14 3.05 -8.55
N ARG A 302 -20.12 3.05 -7.67
CA ARG A 302 -20.33 3.27 -6.23
C ARG A 302 -20.50 4.76 -5.91
N ASP A 303 -21.30 5.05 -4.89
CA ASP A 303 -21.35 6.38 -4.29
C ASP A 303 -19.97 6.75 -3.73
N ILE A 304 -19.52 8.01 -3.89
CA ILE A 304 -18.19 8.44 -3.39
C ILE A 304 -18.03 8.25 -1.88
N ARG A 305 -19.12 8.39 -1.11
CA ARG A 305 -19.11 8.18 0.34
C ARG A 305 -18.95 6.71 0.67
N GLN A 306 -19.59 5.82 -0.10
CA GLN A 306 -19.38 4.38 0.00
C GLN A 306 -17.93 4.01 -0.36
N GLY A 307 -17.39 4.54 -1.46
CA GLY A 307 -16.02 4.27 -1.89
C GLY A 307 -14.99 4.68 -0.82
N LEU A 308 -15.20 5.82 -0.17
CA LEU A 308 -14.38 6.25 0.96
C LEU A 308 -14.58 5.38 2.20
N ALA A 309 -15.81 5.01 2.55
CA ALA A 309 -16.08 4.13 3.68
C ALA A 309 -15.51 2.70 3.47
N MET A 310 -15.31 2.29 2.21
CA MET A 310 -14.59 1.05 1.86
C MET A 310 -13.07 1.18 2.03
N LEU A 311 -12.48 2.28 1.56
CA LEU A 311 -11.03 2.49 1.58
C LEU A 311 -10.53 2.90 2.97
N VAL A 312 -11.25 3.79 3.64
CA VAL A 312 -10.90 4.36 4.96
C VAL A 312 -12.10 4.14 5.91
N PRO A 313 -12.37 2.89 6.30
CA PRO A 313 -13.50 2.57 7.19
C PRO A 313 -13.29 3.12 8.59
N GLU A 314 -14.38 3.38 9.32
CA GLU A 314 -14.29 3.70 10.74
C GLU A 314 -13.86 2.49 11.58
N ALA A 315 -13.54 2.72 12.85
CA ALA A 315 -13.36 1.61 13.78
C ALA A 315 -14.71 1.07 14.23
N TRP A 316 -15.10 -0.09 13.71
CA TRP A 316 -16.41 -0.70 13.94
C TRP A 316 -16.33 -2.00 14.75
N GLU A 317 -15.16 -2.63 14.83
CA GLU A 317 -14.98 -3.93 15.49
C GLU A 317 -15.07 -3.83 17.01
N GLY A 318 -14.41 -2.82 17.59
CA GLY A 318 -14.33 -2.63 19.04
C GLY A 318 -15.31 -1.60 19.61
N PHE A 319 -16.11 -0.97 18.75
CA PHE A 319 -17.03 0.10 19.15
C PHE A 319 -18.50 -0.34 19.05
N ASP A 320 -19.32 0.28 19.90
CA ASP A 320 -20.77 0.11 19.84
C ASP A 320 -21.34 1.03 18.76
N VAL A 321 -21.52 0.45 17.57
CA VAL A 321 -22.10 1.11 16.39
C VAL A 321 -23.42 0.42 16.05
N ASP A 322 -24.29 1.14 15.34
CA ASP A 322 -25.55 0.58 14.84
C ASP A 322 -25.30 -0.76 14.11
N PRO A 323 -26.09 -1.82 14.39
CA PRO A 323 -25.86 -3.14 13.78
C PRO A 323 -25.84 -3.13 12.25
N ALA A 324 -26.70 -2.35 11.59
CA ALA A 324 -26.73 -2.28 10.13
C ALA A 324 -25.46 -1.60 9.59
N VAL A 325 -24.95 -0.58 10.31
CA VAL A 325 -23.67 0.06 9.99
C VAL A 325 -22.50 -0.90 10.21
N ARG A 326 -22.53 -1.70 11.29
CA ARG A 326 -21.54 -2.76 11.53
C ARG A 326 -21.51 -3.77 10.39
N ASP A 327 -22.68 -4.22 9.95
CA ASP A 327 -22.82 -5.19 8.85
C ASP A 327 -22.37 -4.60 7.52
N PHE A 328 -22.64 -3.32 7.26
CA PHE A 328 -22.10 -2.60 6.10
C PHE A 328 -20.56 -2.68 6.08
N TYR A 329 -19.89 -2.34 7.18
CA TYR A 329 -18.43 -2.38 7.22
C TYR A 329 -17.87 -3.80 7.18
N ARG A 330 -18.53 -4.74 7.86
CA ARG A 330 -18.15 -6.16 7.85
C ARG A 330 -18.22 -6.78 6.46
N TYR A 331 -19.26 -6.45 5.69
CA TYR A 331 -19.38 -6.86 4.30
C TYR A 331 -18.27 -6.25 3.44
N HIS A 332 -18.00 -4.95 3.56
CA HIS A 332 -16.97 -4.30 2.72
C HIS A 332 -15.54 -4.71 3.09
N ALA A 333 -15.29 -5.13 4.35
CA ALA A 333 -14.01 -5.72 4.77
C ALA A 333 -13.69 -7.04 4.03
N CYS A 334 -14.70 -7.73 3.48
CA CYS A 334 -14.51 -8.90 2.63
C CYS A 334 -13.94 -8.55 1.24
N LEU A 335 -14.09 -7.29 0.80
CA LEU A 335 -13.68 -6.81 -0.52
C LEU A 335 -12.40 -5.97 -0.49
N MET A 336 -12.26 -5.10 0.51
CA MET A 336 -11.22 -4.08 0.59
C MET A 336 -10.54 -4.08 1.95
N GLU A 337 -9.20 -4.08 1.94
CA GLU A 337 -8.41 -3.79 3.13
C GLU A 337 -8.36 -2.29 3.43
N PRO A 338 -8.30 -1.88 4.70
CA PRO A 338 -8.17 -0.46 5.05
C PRO A 338 -6.87 0.16 4.53
N TRP A 339 -7.01 1.31 3.90
CA TRP A 339 -5.93 2.23 3.56
C TRP A 339 -5.66 3.12 4.77
N ASP A 340 -4.91 2.55 5.72
CA ASP A 340 -4.71 3.10 7.05
C ASP A 340 -3.58 4.14 7.11
N GLY A 341 -3.58 4.91 8.19
CA GLY A 341 -2.66 6.01 8.45
C GLY A 341 -3.41 7.34 8.70
N PRO A 342 -2.72 8.38 9.18
CA PRO A 342 -3.35 9.69 9.38
C PRO A 342 -3.92 10.20 8.07
N ALA A 343 -5.22 10.48 8.03
CA ALA A 343 -5.86 10.98 6.82
C ALA A 343 -6.96 11.98 7.15
N GLY A 344 -6.73 13.25 6.80
CA GLY A 344 -7.77 14.22 6.56
C GLY A 344 -8.05 14.28 5.06
N LEU A 345 -9.25 13.88 4.67
CA LEU A 345 -9.66 13.81 3.27
C LEU A 345 -10.71 14.86 2.98
N VAL A 346 -10.56 15.56 1.87
CA VAL A 346 -11.62 16.37 1.27
C VAL A 346 -11.85 15.84 -0.15
N PHE A 347 -13.10 15.59 -0.50
CA PHE A 347 -13.45 14.81 -1.68
C PHE A 347 -14.63 15.39 -2.45
N THR A 348 -14.76 15.02 -3.72
CA THR A 348 -15.89 15.37 -4.58
C THR A 348 -16.05 14.41 -5.76
N ASP A 349 -17.30 14.20 -6.17
CA ASP A 349 -17.67 13.54 -7.44
C ASP A 349 -18.10 14.54 -8.53
N GLY A 350 -17.89 15.84 -8.27
CA GLY A 350 -18.28 16.96 -9.10
C GLY A 350 -19.67 17.52 -8.86
N THR A 351 -20.52 16.81 -8.12
CA THR A 351 -21.84 17.30 -7.68
C THR A 351 -21.84 17.57 -6.18
N ARG A 352 -21.25 16.64 -5.42
CA ARG A 352 -21.17 16.65 -3.96
C ARG A 352 -19.76 16.98 -3.54
N VAL A 353 -19.61 17.62 -2.40
CA VAL A 353 -18.30 17.88 -1.80
C VAL A 353 -18.35 17.54 -0.31
N GLY A 354 -17.32 16.88 0.19
CA GLY A 354 -17.32 16.43 1.58
C GLY A 354 -15.94 16.30 2.16
N ALA A 355 -15.91 15.88 3.43
CA ALA A 355 -14.68 15.59 4.14
C ALA A 355 -14.84 14.34 5.01
N ALA A 356 -13.76 13.61 5.20
CA ALA A 356 -13.71 12.39 6.00
C ALA A 356 -12.40 12.32 6.78
N LEU A 357 -12.43 11.68 7.96
CA LEU A 357 -11.25 11.39 8.76
C LEU A 357 -10.93 9.90 8.77
N ASP A 358 -9.63 9.60 8.93
CA ASP A 358 -9.17 8.27 9.26
C ASP A 358 -9.79 7.76 10.55
N ARG A 359 -9.75 6.44 10.72
CA ARG A 359 -10.38 5.74 11.84
C ARG A 359 -9.90 6.14 13.23
N ASN A 360 -8.73 6.77 13.33
CA ASN A 360 -8.14 7.25 14.58
C ASN A 360 -8.29 8.77 14.74
N GLY A 361 -8.77 9.49 13.71
CA GLY A 361 -8.95 10.94 13.74
C GLY A 361 -7.64 11.70 13.92
N LEU A 362 -6.56 11.26 13.27
CA LEU A 362 -5.20 11.76 13.51
C LEU A 362 -4.93 13.13 12.88
N ARG A 363 -5.88 13.65 12.08
CA ARG A 363 -5.79 14.95 11.42
C ARG A 363 -6.99 15.83 11.77
N PRO A 364 -6.79 17.16 11.90
CA PRO A 364 -7.88 18.06 12.25
C PRO A 364 -8.72 18.42 11.03
N LEU A 365 -10.05 18.35 11.18
CA LEU A 365 -11.00 18.97 10.27
C LEU A 365 -12.11 19.65 11.08
N ARG A 366 -12.37 20.91 10.79
CA ARG A 366 -13.37 21.76 11.45
C ARG A 366 -14.29 22.36 10.40
N TYR A 367 -15.58 22.41 10.71
CA TYR A 367 -16.57 22.93 9.79
C TYR A 367 -17.42 24.04 10.40
N ALA A 368 -17.93 24.91 9.53
CA ALA A 368 -18.84 25.99 9.84
C ALA A 368 -20.00 25.97 8.86
N VAL A 369 -21.21 26.14 9.37
CA VAL A 369 -22.47 26.19 8.61
C VAL A 369 -23.12 27.53 8.91
N CYS A 370 -23.28 28.34 7.88
CA CYS A 370 -23.81 29.68 7.99
C CYS A 370 -25.30 29.74 7.59
N GLU A 371 -25.99 30.79 8.04
CA GLU A 371 -27.44 30.94 7.88
C GLU A 371 -27.87 31.19 6.43
N ASP A 372 -26.99 31.81 5.63
CA ASP A 372 -27.22 32.09 4.21
C ASP A 372 -26.92 30.90 3.28
N GLY A 373 -26.46 29.78 3.84
CA GLY A 373 -26.14 28.55 3.12
C GLY A 373 -24.65 28.35 2.81
N LEU A 374 -23.76 29.23 3.24
CA LEU A 374 -22.32 28.99 3.13
C LEU A 374 -21.89 27.86 4.09
N ILE A 375 -21.27 26.81 3.54
CA ILE A 375 -20.67 25.71 4.30
C ILE A 375 -19.17 25.70 4.02
N ALA A 376 -18.39 25.68 5.09
CA ALA A 376 -16.93 25.63 5.03
C ALA A 376 -16.41 24.48 5.88
N CYS A 377 -15.44 23.74 5.38
CA CYS A 377 -14.67 22.76 6.15
C CYS A 377 -13.19 22.96 5.88
N ALA A 378 -12.37 23.02 6.92
CA ALA A 378 -10.94 23.20 6.78
C ALA A 378 -10.17 22.58 7.94
N SER A 379 -8.88 22.35 7.69
CA SER A 379 -7.93 21.90 8.72
C SER A 379 -7.85 22.86 9.93
N GLU A 380 -8.17 24.14 9.74
CA GLU A 380 -8.24 25.16 10.80
C GLU A 380 -9.54 25.95 10.76
N ALA A 381 -10.13 26.21 11.94
CA ALA A 381 -11.41 26.92 12.04
C ALA A 381 -11.37 28.37 11.50
N GLY A 382 -10.20 29.00 11.52
CA GLY A 382 -10.02 30.39 11.04
C GLY A 382 -9.66 30.50 9.56
N ALA A 383 -9.59 29.39 8.82
CA ALA A 383 -9.19 29.42 7.42
C ALA A 383 -10.22 30.16 6.55
N VAL A 384 -11.52 29.87 6.73
CA VAL A 384 -12.59 30.53 5.97
C VAL A 384 -13.22 31.64 6.79
N ASP A 385 -13.38 32.83 6.19
CA ASP A 385 -14.07 33.94 6.84
C ASP A 385 -15.58 33.68 6.80
N VAL A 386 -16.23 33.76 7.95
CA VAL A 386 -17.68 33.56 8.09
C VAL A 386 -18.38 34.82 8.61
N ASN A 387 -17.65 35.94 8.70
CA ASN A 387 -18.23 37.21 9.11
C ASN A 387 -19.19 37.73 8.03
N GLY A 388 -20.35 38.21 8.45
CA GLY A 388 -21.39 38.69 7.53
C GLY A 388 -22.36 37.60 7.02
N HIS A 389 -22.16 36.33 7.38
CA HIS A 389 -22.99 35.20 6.95
C HIS A 389 -24.08 34.79 7.98
N GLY A 390 -24.52 35.74 8.83
CA GLY A 390 -25.57 35.50 9.83
C GLY A 390 -25.14 34.57 10.98
N ARG A 391 -26.06 33.74 11.48
CA ARG A 391 -25.78 32.77 12.55
C ARG A 391 -24.92 31.62 12.05
N VAL A 392 -23.82 31.33 12.74
CA VAL A 392 -22.85 30.27 12.35
C VAL A 392 -22.85 29.13 13.36
N ARG A 393 -23.10 27.90 12.89
CA ARG A 393 -22.90 26.65 13.64
C ARG A 393 -21.51 26.10 13.34
N ARG A 394 -20.72 25.80 14.38
CA ARG A 394 -19.36 25.25 14.24
C ARG A 394 -19.29 23.82 14.79
N GLY A 395 -18.53 22.97 14.11
CA GLY A 395 -18.28 21.59 14.52
C GLY A 395 -16.86 21.13 14.16
N LYS A 396 -16.55 19.89 14.54
CA LYS A 396 -15.31 19.18 14.18
C LYS A 396 -15.67 17.76 13.77
N LEU A 397 -14.89 17.17 12.89
CA LEU A 397 -14.97 15.74 12.62
C LEU A 397 -14.15 14.97 13.67
N GLY A 398 -14.71 13.86 14.14
CA GLY A 398 -14.09 12.85 14.98
C GLY A 398 -13.52 11.67 14.19
N PRO A 399 -12.92 10.69 14.89
CA PRO A 399 -12.36 9.49 14.27
C PRO A 399 -13.38 8.74 13.41
N GLY A 400 -13.04 8.45 12.14
CA GLY A 400 -13.91 7.74 11.21
C GLY A 400 -15.19 8.48 10.79
N GLU A 401 -15.34 9.76 11.17
CA GLU A 401 -16.52 10.55 10.80
C GLU A 401 -16.40 11.15 9.40
N MET A 402 -17.55 11.40 8.78
CA MET A 402 -17.63 12.11 7.52
C MET A 402 -18.75 13.16 7.48
N LEU A 403 -18.57 14.12 6.58
CA LEU A 403 -19.49 15.21 6.27
C LEU A 403 -19.63 15.31 4.75
N CYS A 404 -20.82 15.58 4.24
CA CYS A 404 -21.03 15.79 2.81
C CYS A 404 -22.04 16.92 2.59
N VAL A 405 -21.75 17.81 1.64
CA VAL A 405 -22.71 18.76 1.08
C VAL A 405 -23.26 18.14 -0.19
N ASP A 406 -24.55 17.83 -0.16
CA ASP A 406 -25.31 17.25 -1.25
C ASP A 406 -26.51 18.17 -1.57
N PRO A 407 -26.40 19.04 -2.59
CA PRO A 407 -27.48 19.94 -2.97
C PRO A 407 -28.80 19.23 -3.33
N GLU A 408 -28.72 17.97 -3.79
CA GLU A 408 -29.91 17.18 -4.16
C GLU A 408 -30.67 16.67 -2.93
N HIS A 409 -29.99 16.51 -1.79
CA HIS A 409 -30.55 15.97 -0.55
C HIS A 409 -30.70 17.03 0.56
N GLY A 410 -30.87 18.30 0.18
CA GLY A 410 -31.17 19.38 1.13
C GLY A 410 -29.94 20.02 1.78
N GLY A 411 -28.75 19.81 1.23
CA GLY A 411 -27.52 20.47 1.65
C GLY A 411 -26.63 19.61 2.52
N LEU A 412 -26.46 19.95 3.80
CA LEU A 412 -25.49 19.28 4.66
C LEU A 412 -25.99 17.94 5.20
N GLU A 413 -25.29 16.86 4.88
CA GLU A 413 -25.41 15.55 5.51
C GLU A 413 -24.25 15.31 6.47
N GLU A 414 -24.58 14.94 7.71
CA GLU A 414 -23.61 14.60 8.77
C GLU A 414 -23.44 13.07 8.90
N ASN A 415 -22.44 12.65 9.67
CA ASN A 415 -21.95 11.28 9.78
C ASN A 415 -23.05 10.21 9.87
N ASP A 416 -23.94 10.33 10.86
CA ASP A 416 -24.92 9.29 11.17
C ASP A 416 -25.95 9.13 10.05
N ALA A 417 -26.37 10.25 9.44
CA ALA A 417 -27.29 10.23 8.30
C ALA A 417 -26.65 9.55 7.09
N ILE A 418 -25.38 9.84 6.82
CA ILE A 418 -24.63 9.22 5.72
C ILE A 418 -24.49 7.72 5.95
N LYS A 419 -23.99 7.31 7.12
CA LYS A 419 -23.74 5.89 7.45
C LYS A 419 -25.02 5.07 7.48
N THR A 420 -26.09 5.60 8.08
CA THR A 420 -27.41 4.94 8.09
C THR A 420 -27.93 4.72 6.67
N ARG A 421 -27.81 5.74 5.80
CA ARG A 421 -28.25 5.63 4.41
C ARG A 421 -27.40 4.63 3.62
N LEU A 422 -26.08 4.62 3.82
CA LEU A 422 -25.19 3.65 3.18
C LEU A 422 -25.49 2.22 3.63
N ALA A 423 -25.71 2.01 4.93
CA ALA A 423 -26.07 0.71 5.51
C ALA A 423 -27.43 0.20 5.01
N ALA A 424 -28.36 1.11 4.71
CA ALA A 424 -29.69 0.77 4.19
C ALA A 424 -29.75 0.52 2.67
N GLN A 425 -28.64 0.70 1.93
CA GLN A 425 -28.64 0.51 0.47
C GLN A 425 -28.93 -0.93 0.06
N GLU A 426 -28.40 -1.89 0.81
CA GLU A 426 -28.46 -3.31 0.49
C GLU A 426 -28.60 -4.13 1.78
N PRO A 427 -29.11 -5.37 1.71
CA PRO A 427 -29.31 -6.21 2.89
C PRO A 427 -27.99 -6.89 3.33
N TYR A 428 -26.98 -6.09 3.70
CA TYR A 428 -25.63 -6.56 4.03
C TYR A 428 -25.61 -7.63 5.14
N GLY A 429 -26.37 -7.42 6.21
CA GLY A 429 -26.46 -8.38 7.33
C GLY A 429 -26.96 -9.75 6.88
N ARG A 430 -27.98 -9.79 6.04
CA ARG A 430 -28.50 -11.04 5.46
C ARG A 430 -27.46 -11.74 4.58
N TRP A 431 -26.73 -11.00 3.75
CA TRP A 431 -25.68 -11.60 2.92
C TRP A 431 -24.55 -12.19 3.75
N LEU A 432 -24.19 -11.54 4.87
CA LEU A 432 -23.20 -12.05 5.81
C LEU A 432 -23.71 -13.33 6.50
N GLU A 433 -24.94 -13.34 6.97
CA GLU A 433 -25.56 -14.53 7.59
C GLU A 433 -25.65 -15.71 6.62
N ASP A 434 -25.97 -15.44 5.35
CA ASP A 434 -26.16 -16.48 4.32
C ASP A 434 -24.83 -17.07 3.80
N GLU A 435 -23.76 -16.26 3.67
CA GLU A 435 -22.55 -16.65 2.92
C GLU A 435 -21.23 -16.59 3.71
N LEU A 436 -21.13 -15.80 4.79
CA LEU A 436 -19.88 -15.69 5.56
C LEU A 436 -19.79 -16.80 6.61
N GLN A 437 -18.86 -17.73 6.40
CA GLN A 437 -18.64 -18.83 7.34
C GLN A 437 -17.64 -18.42 8.43
N SER A 438 -18.02 -18.50 9.70
CA SER A 438 -17.08 -18.37 10.80
C SER A 438 -16.41 -19.70 11.09
N LEU A 439 -15.08 -19.72 11.24
CA LEU A 439 -14.34 -20.92 11.60
C LEU A 439 -13.50 -20.68 12.87
N ASP A 440 -13.60 -21.62 13.81
CA ASP A 440 -12.83 -21.59 15.05
C ASP A 440 -11.33 -21.86 14.78
N THR A 441 -10.46 -21.26 15.59
CA THR A 441 -9.00 -21.41 15.48
C THR A 441 -8.49 -22.80 15.88
N GLY A 442 -9.36 -23.64 16.43
CA GLY A 442 -9.08 -24.94 17.00
C GLY A 442 -8.78 -24.86 18.50
N GLU A 443 -8.51 -26.02 19.07
CA GLU A 443 -8.16 -26.20 20.49
C GLU A 443 -6.69 -26.61 20.68
N PRO A 444 -6.09 -26.26 21.85
CA PRO A 444 -4.77 -26.73 22.26
C PRO A 444 -4.59 -28.25 22.14
N ASP A 445 -3.41 -28.69 21.67
CA ASP A 445 -3.13 -30.10 21.42
C ASP A 445 -2.59 -30.82 22.67
N GLU A 446 -3.21 -31.95 23.01
CA GLU A 446 -2.86 -32.83 24.12
C GLU A 446 -2.08 -34.09 23.71
N THR A 447 -1.59 -34.21 22.47
CA THR A 447 -0.72 -35.32 21.99
C THR A 447 0.80 -35.01 22.03
N VAL A 448 1.61 -35.80 22.75
CA VAL A 448 3.06 -35.51 22.86
C VAL A 448 3.75 -35.87 21.54
N MET A 449 4.52 -34.96 20.96
CA MET A 449 5.30 -35.21 19.75
C MET A 449 6.47 -36.19 20.03
N PRO A 450 6.54 -37.36 19.38
CA PRO A 450 7.54 -38.39 19.70
C PRO A 450 9.00 -37.99 19.42
N ASP A 451 9.27 -37.19 18.38
CA ASP A 451 10.61 -36.80 17.91
C ASP A 451 10.99 -35.34 18.25
N LEU A 452 10.33 -34.78 19.28
CA LEU A 452 10.34 -33.37 19.61
C LEU A 452 11.75 -32.73 19.62
N VAL A 453 12.71 -33.33 20.35
CA VAL A 453 14.04 -32.74 20.54
C VAL A 453 14.88 -32.75 19.26
N ALA A 454 14.83 -33.84 18.50
CA ALA A 454 15.54 -33.93 17.22
C ALA A 454 15.00 -32.88 16.23
N ARG A 455 13.68 -32.67 16.27
CA ARG A 455 13.00 -31.71 15.43
C ARG A 455 13.27 -30.26 15.84
N GLN A 456 13.26 -29.96 17.14
CA GLN A 456 13.71 -28.68 17.70
C GLN A 456 15.12 -28.33 17.23
N ALA A 457 16.04 -29.30 17.27
CA ALA A 457 17.41 -29.10 16.80
C ALA A 457 17.47 -28.82 15.29
N ALA A 458 16.68 -29.53 14.47
CA ALA A 458 16.64 -29.33 13.02
C ALA A 458 16.11 -27.94 12.62
N PHE A 459 15.13 -27.40 13.37
CA PHE A 459 14.58 -26.06 13.18
C PHE A 459 15.31 -24.95 13.97
N GLY A 460 16.46 -25.28 14.55
CA GLY A 460 17.36 -24.32 15.19
C GLY A 460 16.84 -23.72 16.49
N TYR A 461 16.03 -24.45 17.26
CA TYR A 461 15.65 -24.05 18.62
C TYR A 461 16.85 -24.17 19.56
N THR A 462 16.99 -23.20 20.45
CA THR A 462 18.08 -23.11 21.42
C THR A 462 17.55 -23.11 22.84
N LYS A 463 18.38 -23.58 23.78
CA LYS A 463 18.05 -23.57 25.22
C LYS A 463 17.79 -22.16 25.75
N GLU A 464 18.47 -21.15 25.17
CA GLU A 464 18.28 -19.75 25.50
C GLU A 464 16.87 -19.29 25.13
N GLU A 465 16.41 -19.51 23.89
CA GLU A 465 15.04 -19.19 23.47
C GLU A 465 13.99 -19.88 24.39
N PHE A 466 14.22 -21.14 24.77
CA PHE A 466 13.33 -21.83 25.70
C PHE A 466 13.21 -21.15 27.06
N THR A 467 14.35 -20.72 27.61
CA THR A 467 14.43 -20.15 28.96
C THR A 467 13.91 -18.72 28.99
N TYR A 468 14.27 -17.95 27.97
CA TYR A 468 14.16 -16.50 27.95
C TYR A 468 13.00 -15.98 27.09
N VAL A 469 12.49 -16.78 26.15
CA VAL A 469 11.41 -16.39 25.24
C VAL A 469 10.16 -17.22 25.43
N LEU A 470 10.25 -18.53 25.18
CA LEU A 470 9.08 -19.42 25.17
C LEU A 470 8.46 -19.61 26.57
N ARG A 471 9.29 -19.80 27.61
CA ARG A 471 8.79 -19.96 28.98
C ARG A 471 8.03 -18.72 29.49
N PRO A 472 8.56 -17.48 29.36
CA PRO A 472 7.79 -16.27 29.71
C PRO A 472 6.46 -16.16 28.97
N MET A 473 6.45 -16.41 27.65
CA MET A 473 5.22 -16.37 26.85
C MET A 473 4.18 -17.39 27.33
N ALA A 474 4.60 -18.63 27.61
CA ALA A 474 3.74 -19.67 28.15
C ALA A 474 3.18 -19.33 29.55
N THR A 475 3.99 -18.68 30.38
CA THR A 475 3.64 -18.44 31.78
C THR A 475 2.77 -17.20 31.96
N GLN A 476 3.09 -16.12 31.24
CA GLN A 476 2.52 -14.78 31.48
C GLN A 476 1.56 -14.33 30.38
N GLY A 477 1.52 -15.04 29.24
CA GLY A 477 0.77 -14.61 28.07
C GLY A 477 1.31 -13.32 27.44
N LYS A 478 2.60 -13.01 27.65
CA LYS A 478 3.25 -11.78 27.18
C LYS A 478 4.62 -12.07 26.59
N GLU A 479 5.03 -11.29 25.60
CA GLU A 479 6.40 -11.30 25.10
C GLU A 479 7.39 -10.97 26.25
N PRO A 480 8.56 -11.62 26.32
CA PRO A 480 9.55 -11.33 27.34
C PRO A 480 10.06 -9.89 27.27
N ILE A 481 10.43 -9.33 28.43
CA ILE A 481 11.05 -8.02 28.56
C ILE A 481 12.54 -8.21 28.87
N PHE A 482 13.39 -7.52 28.12
CA PHE A 482 14.85 -7.46 28.33
C PHE A 482 15.31 -6.01 28.56
N SER A 483 16.57 -5.85 28.95
CA SER A 483 17.27 -4.58 29.08
C SER A 483 18.63 -4.62 28.37
N MET A 484 19.29 -3.47 28.24
CA MET A 484 20.50 -3.25 27.42
C MET A 484 20.24 -3.27 25.90
N GLY A 485 21.25 -2.90 25.12
CA GLY A 485 21.21 -2.98 23.65
C GLY A 485 21.60 -4.35 23.12
N ASP A 486 21.21 -4.66 21.89
CA ASP A 486 21.69 -5.85 21.16
C ASP A 486 23.17 -5.66 20.81
N ASP A 487 24.06 -6.28 21.58
CA ASP A 487 25.51 -6.26 21.40
C ASP A 487 26.01 -7.39 20.49
N THR A 488 25.10 -8.20 19.96
CA THR A 488 25.45 -9.32 19.09
C THR A 488 25.79 -8.83 17.68
N ALA A 489 26.65 -9.58 16.98
CA ALA A 489 26.97 -9.26 15.59
C ALA A 489 25.72 -9.34 14.70
N LEU A 490 25.57 -8.40 13.77
CA LEU A 490 24.56 -8.45 12.71
C LEU A 490 24.54 -9.84 12.05
N SER A 491 23.37 -10.35 11.68
CA SER A 491 23.20 -11.73 11.20
C SER A 491 24.17 -12.15 10.09
N VAL A 492 24.52 -11.23 9.18
CA VAL A 492 25.47 -11.47 8.09
C VAL A 492 26.93 -11.64 8.55
N LEU A 493 27.27 -11.12 9.74
CA LEU A 493 28.59 -11.18 10.37
C LEU A 493 28.66 -12.24 11.48
N ALA A 494 27.52 -12.77 11.91
CA ALA A 494 27.46 -13.78 12.96
C ALA A 494 28.20 -15.07 12.53
N GLN A 495 29.00 -15.60 13.45
CA GLN A 495 29.63 -16.91 13.28
C GLN A 495 28.65 -18.09 13.41
N PRO A 496 27.72 -18.12 14.39
CA PRO A 496 26.71 -19.16 14.45
C PRO A 496 25.64 -18.95 13.37
N PRO A 497 25.02 -20.03 12.87
CA PRO A 497 23.90 -19.91 11.95
C PRO A 497 22.73 -19.19 12.63
N ARG A 498 22.10 -18.25 11.91
CA ARG A 498 20.92 -17.51 12.35
C ARG A 498 19.76 -17.79 11.40
N LEU A 499 18.55 -17.80 11.92
CA LEU A 499 17.35 -17.91 11.10
C LEU A 499 17.19 -16.72 10.15
N LEU A 500 16.46 -16.96 9.06
CA LEU A 500 16.21 -15.97 8.01
C LEU A 500 15.54 -14.71 8.55
N TYR A 501 14.62 -14.84 9.53
CA TYR A 501 13.93 -13.72 10.17
C TYR A 501 14.89 -12.64 10.70
N SER A 502 16.05 -13.04 11.25
CA SER A 502 17.00 -12.10 11.86
C SER A 502 17.58 -11.05 10.88
N TYR A 503 17.53 -11.32 9.57
CA TYR A 503 17.96 -10.41 8.51
C TYR A 503 16.91 -9.33 8.22
N PHE A 504 15.66 -9.52 8.64
CA PHE A 504 14.55 -8.59 8.43
C PHE A 504 14.42 -7.71 9.67
N LYS A 505 14.55 -6.40 9.50
CA LYS A 505 14.37 -5.44 10.58
C LYS A 505 13.03 -4.76 10.40
N GLN A 506 12.20 -4.79 11.45
CA GLN A 506 10.89 -4.13 11.45
C GLN A 506 11.09 -2.64 11.18
N ARG A 507 10.36 -2.10 10.20
CA ARG A 507 10.27 -0.64 10.04
C ARG A 507 9.35 -0.09 11.13
N PHE A 508 9.57 1.16 11.50
CA PHE A 508 8.71 1.89 12.44
C PHE A 508 8.52 3.32 11.95
N ALA A 509 7.43 3.94 12.38
CA ALA A 509 7.09 5.31 12.03
C ALA A 509 7.89 6.32 12.88
N GLN A 510 8.36 7.39 12.26
CA GLN A 510 9.07 8.46 12.95
C GLN A 510 8.77 9.81 12.28
N VAL A 511 8.23 10.76 13.04
CA VAL A 511 7.81 12.12 12.61
C VAL A 511 6.62 12.14 11.64
N THR A 512 6.64 11.31 10.60
CA THR A 512 5.76 11.40 9.42
C THR A 512 4.33 10.99 9.76
N ASN A 513 4.20 9.87 10.46
CA ASN A 513 2.96 9.40 11.07
C ASN A 513 3.22 8.95 12.52
N PRO A 514 2.22 9.05 13.42
CA PRO A 514 2.37 8.60 14.79
C PRO A 514 2.20 7.07 14.88
N PRO A 515 2.95 6.39 15.78
CA PRO A 515 2.59 5.05 16.20
C PRO A 515 1.30 5.07 17.05
N ILE A 516 0.67 3.91 17.20
CA ILE A 516 -0.55 3.70 18.00
C ILE A 516 -0.20 3.10 19.35
N ASP A 517 -1.01 3.36 20.38
CA ASP A 517 -0.91 2.63 21.65
C ASP A 517 -1.76 1.36 21.60
N HIS A 518 -1.16 0.22 21.23
CA HIS A 518 -1.86 -1.07 21.14
C HIS A 518 -2.50 -1.55 22.46
N LEU A 519 -2.17 -0.97 23.61
CA LEU A 519 -2.78 -1.30 24.90
C LEU A 519 -3.98 -0.39 25.19
N ARG A 520 -3.81 0.93 25.04
CA ARG A 520 -4.84 1.92 25.38
C ARG A 520 -5.86 2.13 24.28
N GLU A 521 -5.44 1.98 23.03
CA GLU A 521 -6.24 2.19 21.82
C GLU A 521 -6.58 0.83 21.17
N ARG A 522 -6.57 -0.26 21.95
CA ARG A 522 -6.81 -1.63 21.46
C ARG A 522 -8.12 -1.79 20.67
N LEU A 523 -9.14 -0.99 20.97
CA LEU A 523 -10.47 -1.03 20.35
C LEU A 523 -10.46 -0.64 18.87
N VAL A 524 -9.48 0.17 18.44
CA VAL A 524 -9.31 0.45 17.01
C VAL A 524 -8.60 -0.69 16.29
N MET A 525 -8.00 -1.66 16.98
CA MET A 525 -7.17 -2.68 16.34
C MET A 525 -7.92 -3.99 16.07
N SER A 526 -7.55 -4.69 14.99
CA SER A 526 -8.15 -5.97 14.61
C SER A 526 -7.13 -6.99 14.10
N LEU A 527 -7.27 -8.24 14.54
CA LEU A 527 -6.43 -9.39 14.17
C LEU A 527 -7.15 -10.44 13.32
N ARG A 528 -8.39 -10.17 12.93
CA ARG A 528 -9.16 -11.09 12.08
C ARG A 528 -8.44 -11.34 10.77
N SER A 529 -8.77 -12.45 10.13
CA SER A 529 -8.35 -12.73 8.76
C SER A 529 -9.47 -13.40 7.98
N TYR A 530 -9.53 -13.12 6.68
CA TYR A 530 -10.45 -13.77 5.75
C TYR A 530 -9.72 -14.76 4.84
N LEU A 531 -10.32 -15.94 4.65
CA LEU A 531 -9.83 -16.99 3.75
C LEU A 531 -10.81 -17.22 2.60
N GLY A 532 -10.27 -17.54 1.43
CA GLY A 532 -11.02 -17.78 0.20
C GLY A 532 -10.69 -16.75 -0.90
N ALA A 533 -11.40 -16.86 -2.02
CA ALA A 533 -11.27 -15.96 -3.15
C ALA A 533 -12.33 -14.84 -3.06
N PRO A 534 -11.94 -13.58 -2.80
CA PRO A 534 -12.89 -12.48 -2.80
C PRO A 534 -13.58 -12.33 -4.16
N ALA A 535 -14.83 -11.85 -4.13
CA ALA A 535 -15.53 -11.45 -5.33
C ALA A 535 -14.80 -10.28 -6.03
N PRO A 536 -15.03 -10.08 -7.35
CA PRO A 536 -14.49 -8.92 -8.06
C PRO A 536 -14.81 -7.59 -7.34
N LEU A 537 -13.84 -6.68 -7.25
CA LEU A 537 -13.93 -5.47 -6.43
C LEU A 537 -15.15 -4.57 -6.75
N LEU A 538 -15.48 -4.47 -8.03
CA LEU A 538 -16.57 -3.66 -8.56
C LEU A 538 -17.90 -4.41 -8.61
N SER A 539 -17.91 -5.71 -8.27
CA SER A 539 -19.15 -6.46 -8.12
C SER A 539 -19.83 -6.13 -6.78
N GLY A 540 -21.16 -6.28 -6.76
CA GLY A 540 -21.98 -6.22 -5.56
C GLY A 540 -22.79 -7.52 -5.40
N GLY A 541 -23.46 -7.67 -4.26
CA GLY A 541 -24.31 -8.82 -3.97
C GLY A 541 -23.69 -9.83 -3.01
N ARG A 542 -24.47 -10.87 -2.69
CA ARG A 542 -24.12 -11.87 -1.66
C ARG A 542 -22.77 -12.57 -1.87
N GLU A 543 -22.31 -12.72 -3.12
CA GLU A 543 -21.07 -13.45 -3.44
C GLU A 543 -19.82 -12.80 -2.83
N ALA A 544 -19.85 -11.50 -2.56
CA ALA A 544 -18.75 -10.81 -1.88
C ALA A 544 -18.54 -11.26 -0.44
N ALA A 545 -19.59 -11.76 0.23
CA ALA A 545 -19.52 -12.27 1.60
C ALA A 545 -19.10 -13.75 1.68
N ARG A 546 -18.93 -14.44 0.55
CA ARG A 546 -18.58 -15.86 0.48
C ARG A 546 -17.10 -16.11 0.81
N LEU A 547 -16.76 -15.96 2.09
CA LEU A 547 -15.42 -16.16 2.65
C LEU A 547 -15.52 -16.96 3.95
N VAL A 548 -14.37 -17.41 4.43
CA VAL A 548 -14.24 -17.95 5.79
C VAL A 548 -13.56 -16.90 6.67
N GLN A 549 -14.21 -16.49 7.74
CA GLN A 549 -13.63 -15.59 8.75
C GLN A 549 -12.94 -16.40 9.85
N LEU A 550 -11.72 -15.98 10.18
CA LEU A 550 -11.00 -16.39 11.39
C LEU A 550 -10.89 -15.19 12.33
N ASP A 551 -11.14 -15.41 13.61
CA ASP A 551 -11.00 -14.36 14.63
C ASP A 551 -9.53 -14.11 15.02
N SER A 552 -8.65 -15.09 14.74
CA SER A 552 -7.21 -14.96 14.85
C SER A 552 -6.51 -15.51 13.62
N PHE A 553 -5.33 -14.96 13.33
CA PHE A 553 -4.42 -15.51 12.32
C PHE A 553 -3.61 -16.71 12.83
N LEU A 554 -3.69 -17.05 14.11
CA LEU A 554 -3.06 -18.23 14.68
C LEU A 554 -4.05 -19.39 14.70
N LEU A 555 -3.61 -20.54 14.18
CA LEU A 555 -4.39 -21.77 14.21
C LEU A 555 -3.68 -22.80 15.08
N TYR A 556 -4.45 -23.50 15.90
CA TYR A 556 -4.02 -24.76 16.48
C TYR A 556 -4.01 -25.86 15.41
N PRO A 557 -3.28 -26.97 15.62
CA PRO A 557 -3.28 -28.08 14.67
C PRO A 557 -4.69 -28.57 14.32
N SER A 558 -5.60 -28.65 15.29
CA SER A 558 -7.00 -29.03 15.10
C SER A 558 -7.78 -28.05 14.20
N GLY A 559 -7.57 -26.74 14.36
CA GLY A 559 -8.17 -25.72 13.50
C GLY A 559 -7.64 -25.78 12.06
N LEU A 560 -6.35 -26.06 11.88
CA LEU A 560 -5.78 -26.29 10.55
C LEU A 560 -6.37 -27.54 9.88
N GLU A 561 -6.58 -28.63 10.61
CA GLU A 561 -7.29 -29.81 10.09
C GLU A 561 -8.74 -29.46 9.72
N ALA A 562 -9.43 -28.62 10.49
CA ALA A 562 -10.77 -28.13 10.13
C ALA A 562 -10.75 -27.38 8.79
N VAL A 563 -9.75 -26.52 8.54
CA VAL A 563 -9.55 -25.87 7.24
C VAL A 563 -9.33 -26.90 6.12
N ARG A 564 -8.57 -27.97 6.37
CA ARG A 564 -8.35 -29.04 5.37
C ARG A 564 -9.63 -29.75 4.96
N THR A 565 -10.58 -29.89 5.89
CA THR A 565 -11.87 -30.54 5.63
C THR A 565 -12.87 -29.66 4.89
N LEU A 566 -12.56 -28.38 4.68
CA LEU A 566 -13.44 -27.48 3.92
C LEU A 566 -13.56 -27.97 2.47
N GLY A 567 -14.81 -28.15 2.03
CA GLY A 567 -15.14 -28.49 0.65
C GLY A 567 -15.23 -27.27 -0.26
N ASN A 568 -15.78 -27.45 -1.46
CA ASN A 568 -16.07 -26.35 -2.36
C ASN A 568 -17.03 -25.33 -1.71
N PRO A 569 -16.80 -24.02 -1.85
CA PRO A 569 -15.80 -23.35 -2.70
C PRO A 569 -14.42 -23.13 -2.03
N PHE A 570 -14.24 -23.58 -0.79
CA PHE A 570 -13.06 -23.37 0.05
C PHE A 570 -12.04 -24.52 -0.03
N ALA A 571 -11.98 -25.21 -1.19
CA ALA A 571 -11.12 -26.35 -1.39
C ALA A 571 -9.66 -26.01 -1.08
N SER A 572 -9.05 -26.81 -0.21
CA SER A 572 -7.68 -26.63 0.25
C SER A 572 -6.69 -27.56 -0.45
N SER A 573 -5.42 -27.16 -0.54
CA SER A 573 -4.34 -27.98 -1.09
C SER A 573 -3.06 -27.85 -0.25
N ASP A 574 -2.51 -28.99 0.18
CA ASP A 574 -1.24 -29.06 0.90
C ASP A 574 -0.04 -29.01 -0.05
N LEU A 575 0.84 -28.04 0.19
CA LEU A 575 2.08 -27.81 -0.54
C LEU A 575 3.26 -28.21 0.33
N ASN A 576 4.12 -29.07 -0.21
CA ASN A 576 5.24 -29.65 0.54
C ASN A 576 6.48 -28.74 0.51
N ALA A 577 6.72 -27.99 1.58
CA ALA A 577 7.86 -27.09 1.73
C ALA A 577 9.14 -27.81 2.22
N THR A 578 9.51 -28.93 1.58
CA THR A 578 10.72 -29.70 1.91
C THR A 578 11.45 -30.19 0.67
N PHE A 579 12.75 -30.49 0.81
CA PHE A 579 13.59 -31.00 -0.27
C PHE A 579 14.57 -32.09 0.19
N PRO A 580 15.01 -32.99 -0.69
CA PRO A 580 15.93 -34.07 -0.32
C PRO A 580 17.27 -33.54 0.19
N VAL A 581 17.74 -34.06 1.34
CA VAL A 581 19.04 -33.67 1.93
C VAL A 581 20.20 -33.97 0.97
N ALA A 582 20.08 -35.03 0.17
CA ALA A 582 21.08 -35.44 -0.81
C ALA A 582 21.40 -34.38 -1.89
N GLU A 583 20.47 -33.46 -2.17
CA GLU A 583 20.66 -32.38 -3.15
C GLU A 583 21.51 -31.21 -2.60
N GLY A 584 21.76 -31.20 -1.28
CA GLY A 584 22.52 -30.16 -0.60
C GLY A 584 21.96 -28.74 -0.83
N ALA A 585 22.83 -27.74 -0.74
CA ALA A 585 22.45 -26.33 -0.86
C ALA A 585 21.82 -25.96 -2.22
N CYS A 586 22.18 -26.66 -3.29
CA CYS A 586 21.66 -26.40 -4.63
C CYS A 586 20.17 -26.80 -4.76
N GLY A 587 19.74 -27.83 -4.00
CA GLY A 587 18.34 -28.29 -4.01
C GLY A 587 17.35 -27.26 -3.48
N LEU A 588 17.77 -26.32 -2.62
CA LEU A 588 16.88 -25.32 -2.04
C LEU A 588 16.21 -24.42 -3.09
N ARG A 589 16.97 -23.95 -4.09
CA ARG A 589 16.39 -23.15 -5.18
C ARG A 589 15.32 -23.94 -5.93
N ALA A 590 15.69 -25.12 -6.41
CA ALA A 590 14.81 -25.96 -7.21
C ALA A 590 13.55 -26.34 -6.40
N ALA A 591 13.68 -26.45 -5.08
CA ALA A 591 12.55 -26.66 -4.19
C ALA A 591 11.62 -25.44 -4.08
N CYS A 592 12.15 -24.21 -4.02
CA CYS A 592 11.34 -22.99 -4.07
C CYS A 592 10.61 -22.83 -5.41
N GLU A 593 11.30 -23.09 -6.52
CA GLU A 593 10.73 -23.05 -7.88
C GLU A 593 9.61 -24.10 -8.02
N ARG A 594 9.88 -25.35 -7.63
CA ARG A 594 8.85 -26.41 -7.60
C ARG A 594 7.68 -26.06 -6.71
N LEU A 595 7.91 -25.53 -5.50
CA LEU A 595 6.83 -25.15 -4.59
C LEU A 595 5.94 -24.07 -5.21
N ALA A 596 6.53 -23.10 -5.91
CA ALA A 596 5.80 -22.06 -6.62
C ALA A 596 4.97 -22.62 -7.80
N GLU A 597 5.53 -23.55 -8.57
CA GLU A 597 4.81 -24.25 -9.65
C GLU A 597 3.68 -25.13 -9.11
N ASP A 598 3.91 -25.86 -8.01
CA ASP A 598 2.90 -26.68 -7.35
C ASP A 598 1.72 -25.82 -6.87
N ALA A 599 2.01 -24.65 -6.29
CA ALA A 599 1.02 -23.67 -5.88
C ALA A 599 0.20 -23.14 -7.06
N GLU A 600 0.86 -22.80 -8.17
CA GLU A 600 0.18 -22.36 -9.40
C GLU A 600 -0.75 -23.45 -9.93
N ARG A 601 -0.27 -24.70 -10.01
CA ARG A 601 -1.10 -25.82 -10.48
C ARG A 601 -2.31 -26.03 -9.58
N ALA A 602 -2.13 -26.01 -8.26
CA ALA A 602 -3.22 -26.15 -7.31
C ALA A 602 -4.26 -25.03 -7.46
N ALA A 603 -3.82 -23.77 -7.58
CA ALA A 603 -4.70 -22.62 -7.80
C ALA A 603 -5.50 -22.74 -9.10
N ARG A 604 -4.86 -23.16 -10.20
CA ARG A 604 -5.53 -23.38 -11.50
C ARG A 604 -6.52 -24.55 -11.47
N LEU A 605 -6.32 -25.52 -10.59
CA LEU A 605 -7.26 -26.64 -10.36
C LEU A 605 -8.44 -26.25 -9.44
N GLY A 606 -8.50 -25.00 -8.96
CA GLY A 606 -9.60 -24.48 -8.17
C GLY A 606 -9.39 -24.50 -6.66
N ALA A 607 -8.17 -24.78 -6.17
CA ALA A 607 -7.87 -24.64 -4.75
C ALA A 607 -7.85 -23.15 -4.35
N SER A 608 -8.77 -22.75 -3.49
CA SER A 608 -8.85 -21.38 -2.97
C SER A 608 -8.04 -21.20 -1.68
N ILE A 609 -7.61 -22.28 -1.04
CA ILE A 609 -6.74 -22.26 0.14
C ILE A 609 -5.51 -23.12 -0.12
N LEU A 610 -4.30 -22.55 0.04
CA LEU A 610 -3.03 -23.24 -0.13
C LEU A 610 -2.30 -23.31 1.21
N ILE A 611 -2.00 -24.52 1.68
CA ILE A 611 -1.35 -24.78 2.96
C ILE A 611 0.11 -25.13 2.69
N ILE A 612 1.02 -24.21 2.97
CA ILE A 612 2.46 -24.41 2.85
C ILE A 612 2.94 -25.11 4.12
N SER A 613 3.39 -26.36 4.01
CA SER A 613 3.71 -27.21 5.17
C SER A 613 5.12 -27.77 5.13
N ASP A 614 5.86 -27.59 6.23
CA ASP A 614 7.15 -28.24 6.49
C ASP A 614 7.03 -29.52 7.35
N ARG A 615 5.80 -30.03 7.55
CA ARG A 615 5.47 -31.21 8.37
C ARG A 615 6.28 -32.46 7.98
N ARG A 616 6.65 -32.60 6.69
CA ARG A 616 7.42 -33.75 6.16
C ARG A 616 8.94 -33.65 6.38
N ALA A 617 9.43 -32.64 7.09
CA ALA A 617 10.84 -32.52 7.41
C ALA A 617 11.30 -33.69 8.30
N GLY A 618 12.47 -34.23 7.99
CA GLY A 618 13.02 -35.41 8.66
C GLY A 618 14.43 -35.75 8.17
N PRO A 619 14.97 -36.93 8.52
CA PRO A 619 16.36 -37.29 8.21
C PRO A 619 16.73 -37.23 6.73
N GLU A 620 15.78 -37.51 5.83
CA GLU A 620 16.00 -37.51 4.38
C GLU A 620 15.54 -36.23 3.68
N ARG A 621 14.79 -35.37 4.39
CA ARG A 621 14.15 -34.18 3.83
C ARG A 621 14.39 -32.95 4.70
N ALA A 622 15.13 -31.98 4.18
CA ALA A 622 15.34 -30.70 4.81
C ALA A 622 14.12 -29.77 4.58
N PRO A 623 13.75 -28.93 5.56
CA PRO A 623 12.72 -27.93 5.38
C PRO A 623 13.23 -26.76 4.50
N ILE A 624 12.34 -26.19 3.69
CA ILE A 624 12.55 -24.86 3.12
C ILE A 624 12.24 -23.86 4.24
N PRO A 625 13.11 -22.86 4.52
CA PRO A 625 12.80 -21.83 5.52
C PRO A 625 11.42 -21.20 5.26
N ALA A 626 10.55 -21.15 6.27
CA ALA A 626 9.13 -20.89 6.05
C ALA A 626 8.88 -19.52 5.42
N LEU A 627 9.65 -18.50 5.82
CA LEU A 627 9.60 -17.16 5.22
C LEU A 627 9.97 -17.16 3.73
N LEU A 628 10.95 -17.98 3.32
CA LEU A 628 11.32 -18.12 1.92
C LEU A 628 10.25 -18.90 1.15
N ALA A 629 9.67 -19.95 1.75
CA ALA A 629 8.60 -20.74 1.15
C ALA A 629 7.36 -19.88 0.84
N VAL A 630 6.85 -19.14 1.84
CA VAL A 630 5.68 -18.26 1.64
C VAL A 630 5.99 -17.11 0.68
N GLY A 631 7.15 -16.47 0.78
CA GLY A 631 7.54 -15.39 -0.14
C GLY A 631 7.65 -15.87 -1.59
N SER A 632 8.19 -17.07 -1.81
CA SER A 632 8.30 -17.67 -3.15
C SER A 632 6.93 -17.90 -3.78
N VAL A 633 6.01 -18.52 -3.03
CA VAL A 633 4.64 -18.79 -3.49
C VAL A 633 3.86 -17.50 -3.70
N HIS A 634 3.89 -16.59 -2.71
CA HIS A 634 3.16 -15.31 -2.77
C HIS A 634 3.54 -14.49 -4.01
N HIS A 635 4.84 -14.26 -4.24
CA HIS A 635 5.28 -13.47 -5.38
C HIS A 635 5.10 -14.17 -6.72
N HIS A 636 5.16 -15.51 -6.75
CA HIS A 636 4.85 -16.25 -7.97
C HIS A 636 3.39 -16.12 -8.35
N LEU A 637 2.47 -16.37 -7.41
CA LEU A 637 1.03 -16.21 -7.65
C LEU A 637 0.64 -14.77 -8.01
N MET A 638 1.35 -13.77 -7.47
CA MET A 638 1.19 -12.36 -7.88
C MET A 638 1.54 -12.17 -9.36
N ARG A 639 2.69 -12.71 -9.83
CA ARG A 639 3.10 -12.61 -11.25
C ARG A 639 2.14 -13.32 -12.19
N GLN A 640 1.52 -14.41 -11.74
CA GLN A 640 0.57 -15.19 -12.53
C GLN A 640 -0.87 -14.66 -12.47
N GLY A 641 -1.16 -13.60 -11.71
CA GLY A 641 -2.54 -13.10 -11.52
C GLY A 641 -3.46 -14.04 -10.73
N LEU A 642 -2.87 -14.95 -9.94
CA LEU A 642 -3.61 -15.96 -9.16
C LEU A 642 -3.71 -15.62 -7.67
N ARG A 643 -2.89 -14.69 -7.16
CA ARG A 643 -2.84 -14.39 -5.71
C ARG A 643 -4.16 -13.85 -5.16
N GLY A 644 -4.94 -13.12 -5.96
CA GLY A 644 -6.27 -12.63 -5.56
C GLY A 644 -7.33 -13.74 -5.45
N GLN A 645 -7.01 -14.98 -5.82
CA GLN A 645 -7.93 -16.12 -5.84
C GLN A 645 -7.60 -17.17 -4.77
N THR A 646 -6.50 -16.97 -4.04
CA THR A 646 -5.93 -17.97 -3.14
C THR A 646 -5.55 -17.37 -1.81
N SER A 647 -5.89 -18.07 -0.74
CA SER A 647 -5.37 -17.84 0.60
C SER A 647 -4.12 -18.65 0.89
N LEU A 648 -3.16 -18.07 1.61
CA LEU A 648 -1.93 -18.76 1.98
C LEU A 648 -1.90 -19.01 3.48
N LEU A 649 -1.87 -20.28 3.87
CA LEU A 649 -1.68 -20.72 5.24
C LEU A 649 -0.29 -21.32 5.38
N VAL A 650 0.34 -21.12 6.53
CA VAL A 650 1.68 -21.65 6.81
C VAL A 650 1.60 -22.58 8.01
N GLU A 651 1.78 -23.88 7.76
CA GLU A 651 2.06 -24.86 8.80
C GLU A 651 3.58 -24.97 8.94
N THR A 652 4.11 -24.48 10.06
CA THR A 652 5.56 -24.47 10.24
C THR A 652 6.00 -24.86 11.63
N ASP A 653 7.15 -25.51 11.64
CA ASP A 653 7.86 -25.90 12.83
C ASP A 653 9.09 -25.01 13.07
N GLU A 654 9.27 -23.95 12.26
CA GLU A 654 10.31 -22.93 12.41
C GLU A 654 9.83 -21.73 13.26
N ALA A 655 8.60 -21.26 13.03
CA ALA A 655 8.08 -20.04 13.65
C ALA A 655 7.69 -20.26 15.12
N ARG A 656 8.16 -19.36 15.99
CA ARG A 656 8.03 -19.51 17.45
C ARG A 656 8.05 -18.21 18.26
N GLU A 657 8.26 -17.08 17.60
CA GLU A 657 8.36 -15.76 18.23
C GLU A 657 7.54 -14.76 17.43
N VAL A 658 7.16 -13.66 18.08
CA VAL A 658 6.39 -12.56 17.48
C VAL A 658 7.01 -12.10 16.17
N HIS A 659 8.35 -11.94 16.12
CA HIS A 659 9.01 -11.47 14.92
C HIS A 659 8.90 -12.46 13.74
N HIS A 660 8.89 -13.77 14.00
CA HIS A 660 8.74 -14.79 12.96
C HIS A 660 7.34 -14.72 12.34
N ILE A 661 6.34 -14.62 13.20
CA ILE A 661 4.92 -14.50 12.82
C ILE A 661 4.70 -13.27 11.93
N VAL A 662 5.12 -12.08 12.37
CA VAL A 662 4.90 -10.85 11.60
C VAL A 662 5.66 -10.85 10.26
N CYS A 663 6.81 -11.52 10.18
CA CYS A 663 7.49 -11.70 8.89
C CYS A 663 6.64 -12.57 7.94
N LEU A 664 6.11 -13.70 8.41
CA LEU A 664 5.27 -14.57 7.58
C LEU A 664 4.01 -13.83 7.09
N LEU A 665 3.34 -13.08 7.96
CA LEU A 665 2.17 -12.25 7.62
C LEU A 665 2.55 -11.17 6.58
N GLY A 666 3.64 -10.44 6.82
CA GLY A 666 4.09 -9.36 5.94
C GLY A 666 4.54 -9.82 4.56
N TYR A 667 4.85 -11.11 4.38
CA TYR A 667 5.19 -11.73 3.09
C TYR A 667 4.06 -12.59 2.49
N GLY A 668 2.85 -12.49 3.04
CA GLY A 668 1.62 -12.91 2.36
C GLY A 668 0.86 -14.07 3.00
N ALA A 669 1.31 -14.60 4.15
CA ALA A 669 0.52 -15.54 4.94
C ALA A 669 -0.73 -14.85 5.51
N GLN A 670 -1.83 -15.58 5.58
CA GLN A 670 -3.09 -15.12 6.16
C GLN A 670 -3.40 -15.80 7.50
N ALA A 671 -3.01 -17.07 7.65
CA ALA A 671 -2.99 -17.73 8.95
C ALA A 671 -1.77 -18.64 9.09
N ILE A 672 -1.35 -18.89 10.33
CA ILE A 672 -0.11 -19.59 10.68
C ILE A 672 -0.40 -20.60 11.79
N CYS A 673 0.06 -21.83 11.61
CA CYS A 673 0.05 -22.88 12.62
C CYS A 673 1.49 -23.16 13.08
N PRO A 674 1.95 -22.58 14.21
CA PRO A 674 3.30 -22.78 14.75
C PRO A 674 3.38 -24.10 15.54
N ARG A 675 3.24 -25.23 14.84
CA ARG A 675 3.01 -26.56 15.43
C ARG A 675 4.09 -26.99 16.43
N LEU A 676 5.37 -26.90 16.06
CA LEU A 676 6.47 -27.24 16.98
C LEU A 676 6.56 -26.29 18.17
N GLY A 677 6.24 -25.01 17.97
CA GLY A 677 6.15 -24.02 19.05
C GLY A 677 5.15 -24.47 20.11
N MET A 678 3.91 -24.75 19.70
CA MET A 678 2.83 -25.23 20.59
C MET A 678 3.19 -26.56 21.28
N ALA A 679 3.70 -27.54 20.53
CA ALA A 679 4.14 -28.82 21.09
C ALA A 679 5.27 -28.66 22.11
N SER A 680 6.18 -27.71 21.88
CA SER A 680 7.29 -27.41 22.78
C SER A 680 6.83 -26.73 24.07
N ILE A 681 5.85 -25.81 23.99
CA ILE A 681 5.25 -25.14 25.14
C ILE A 681 4.55 -26.17 26.04
N ARG A 682 3.84 -27.11 25.43
CA ARG A 682 3.23 -28.19 26.20
C ARG A 682 4.27 -29.09 26.87
N ALA A 683 5.33 -29.46 26.17
CA ALA A 683 6.39 -30.26 26.77
C ALA A 683 7.02 -29.57 28.01
N LEU A 684 7.14 -28.23 27.98
CA LEU A 684 7.55 -27.44 29.15
C LEU A 684 6.54 -27.55 30.32
N ALA A 685 5.24 -27.48 30.02
CA ALA A 685 4.19 -27.63 31.02
C ALA A 685 4.23 -29.03 31.66
N SER A 686 4.26 -30.08 30.84
CA SER A 686 4.31 -31.47 31.30
C SER A 686 5.57 -31.81 32.12
N ALA A 687 6.69 -31.13 31.86
CA ALA A 687 7.92 -31.27 32.64
C ALA A 687 7.91 -30.53 33.99
N GLY A 688 6.81 -29.84 34.35
CA GLY A 688 6.69 -29.08 35.59
C GLY A 688 7.56 -27.83 35.64
N HIS A 689 7.97 -27.31 34.47
CA HIS A 689 8.80 -26.10 34.39
C HIS A 689 8.00 -24.79 34.42
N LEU A 690 6.67 -24.89 34.40
CA LEU A 690 5.73 -23.77 34.47
C LEU A 690 5.05 -23.74 35.85
N LYS A 691 4.61 -22.56 36.31
CA LYS A 691 3.95 -22.34 37.61
C LYS A 691 2.61 -21.61 37.41
N GLY A 692 1.65 -21.78 38.33
CA GLY A 692 0.34 -21.12 38.27
C GLY A 692 -0.62 -21.77 37.27
N GLU A 693 -1.55 -21.01 36.69
CA GLU A 693 -2.50 -21.51 35.66
C GLU A 693 -1.79 -22.10 34.42
N ALA A 694 -0.52 -21.75 34.21
CA ALA A 694 0.34 -22.32 33.16
C ALA A 694 0.88 -23.74 33.48
N THR A 695 0.53 -24.35 34.62
CA THR A 695 0.82 -25.78 34.86
C THR A 695 -0.03 -26.70 33.99
N ASP A 696 -1.19 -26.22 33.54
CA ASP A 696 -2.01 -26.91 32.56
C ASP A 696 -1.44 -26.68 31.14
N GLY A 697 -1.23 -27.78 30.41
CA GLY A 697 -0.71 -27.74 29.04
C GLY A 697 -1.62 -27.03 28.06
N ARG A 698 -2.94 -26.96 28.32
CA ARG A 698 -3.88 -26.16 27.52
C ARG A 698 -3.69 -24.66 27.78
N GLY A 699 -3.79 -24.25 29.04
CA GLY A 699 -3.60 -22.84 29.44
C GLY A 699 -2.25 -22.27 29.02
N ALA A 700 -1.16 -23.07 29.08
CA ALA A 700 0.15 -22.65 28.61
C ALA A 700 0.20 -22.36 27.10
N GLN A 701 -0.50 -23.15 26.29
CA GLN A 701 -0.61 -22.92 24.84
C GLN A 701 -1.46 -21.70 24.53
N GLU A 702 -2.57 -21.50 25.24
CA GLU A 702 -3.44 -20.32 25.12
C GLU A 702 -2.69 -19.03 25.47
N HIS A 703 -1.93 -19.03 26.55
CA HIS A 703 -1.03 -17.92 26.89
C HIS A 703 0.00 -17.66 25.79
N TYR A 704 0.62 -18.71 25.24
CA TYR A 704 1.59 -18.56 24.16
C TYR A 704 0.96 -17.92 22.91
N VAL A 705 -0.25 -18.34 22.52
CA VAL A 705 -1.02 -17.73 21.42
C VAL A 705 -1.33 -16.27 21.72
N LYS A 706 -1.86 -15.96 22.91
CA LYS A 706 -2.14 -14.59 23.34
C LYS A 706 -0.90 -13.70 23.31
N ALA A 707 0.26 -14.21 23.73
CA ALA A 707 1.52 -13.48 23.67
C ALA A 707 1.93 -13.12 22.24
N LEU A 708 1.67 -14.02 21.28
CA LEU A 708 1.93 -13.77 19.87
C LEU A 708 0.96 -12.76 19.26
N GLU A 709 -0.32 -12.80 19.65
CA GLU A 709 -1.35 -11.84 19.23
C GLU A 709 -1.04 -10.42 19.74
N ASP A 710 -0.83 -10.27 21.05
CA ASP A 710 -0.47 -8.99 21.68
C ASP A 710 0.85 -8.45 21.12
N GLY A 711 1.84 -9.32 20.93
CA GLY A 711 3.11 -8.97 20.29
C GLY A 711 2.94 -8.52 18.84
N THR A 712 2.03 -9.13 18.09
CA THR A 712 1.72 -8.73 16.70
C THR A 712 1.10 -7.35 16.67
N LEU A 713 0.11 -7.08 17.52
CA LEU A 713 -0.50 -5.76 17.68
C LEU A 713 0.57 -4.69 18.00
N LYS A 714 1.50 -4.99 18.90
CA LYS A 714 2.62 -4.10 19.20
C LYS A 714 3.45 -3.78 17.94
N VAL A 715 3.74 -4.77 17.09
CA VAL A 715 4.53 -4.55 15.86
C VAL A 715 3.77 -3.70 14.85
N LEU A 716 2.48 -3.98 14.63
CA LEU A 716 1.61 -3.19 13.75
C LEU A 716 1.57 -1.72 14.21
N ALA A 717 1.38 -1.52 15.51
CA ALA A 717 1.30 -0.22 16.14
C ALA A 717 2.58 0.63 16.00
N LYS A 718 3.77 0.01 15.86
CA LYS A 718 5.02 0.76 15.60
C LYS A 718 4.99 1.56 14.31
N MET A 719 4.23 1.11 13.31
CA MET A 719 4.03 1.82 12.06
C MET A 719 2.70 2.62 12.06
N GLY A 720 1.93 2.57 13.14
CA GLY A 720 0.60 3.15 13.23
C GLY A 720 -0.47 2.39 12.43
N ILE A 721 -0.26 1.09 12.18
CA ILE A 721 -1.22 0.24 11.47
C ILE A 721 -2.17 -0.37 12.50
N SER A 722 -3.48 -0.29 12.26
CA SER A 722 -4.49 -0.79 13.20
C SER A 722 -5.02 -2.18 12.83
N THR A 723 -5.08 -2.56 11.56
CA THR A 723 -5.64 -3.85 11.13
C THR A 723 -4.60 -4.80 10.56
N LEU A 724 -4.78 -6.10 10.83
CA LEU A 724 -3.99 -7.15 10.20
C LEU A 724 -4.17 -7.16 8.67
N ASP A 725 -5.38 -6.89 8.18
CA ASP A 725 -5.71 -6.86 6.76
C ASP A 725 -4.79 -5.90 5.97
N GLY A 726 -4.50 -4.72 6.53
CA GLY A 726 -3.59 -3.74 5.93
C GLY A 726 -2.10 -4.08 6.08
N TYR A 727 -1.75 -5.00 6.98
CA TYR A 727 -0.37 -5.44 7.22
C TYR A 727 0.04 -6.65 6.35
N GLN A 728 -0.91 -7.54 6.05
CA GLN A 728 -0.66 -8.75 5.27
C GLN A 728 -0.12 -8.42 3.87
N GLY A 729 1.07 -8.92 3.54
CA GLY A 729 1.71 -8.65 2.24
C GLY A 729 2.27 -7.23 2.05
N ALA A 730 2.27 -6.39 3.10
CA ALA A 730 2.75 -5.01 3.04
C ALA A 730 4.28 -4.88 3.09
N GLN A 731 5.00 -5.94 3.51
CA GLN A 731 6.47 -5.99 3.55
C GLN A 731 7.11 -4.82 4.34
N ILE A 732 6.61 -4.56 5.56
CA ILE A 732 7.08 -3.49 6.46
C ILE A 732 8.41 -3.86 7.14
N PHE A 733 9.39 -4.24 6.34
CA PHE A 733 10.71 -4.70 6.78
C PHE A 733 11.83 -4.11 5.93
N GLU A 734 12.98 -3.93 6.54
CA GLU A 734 14.24 -3.66 5.86
C GLU A 734 15.15 -4.88 5.98
N ILE A 735 15.69 -5.34 4.85
CA ILE A 735 16.63 -6.47 4.85
C ILE A 735 18.06 -5.94 5.03
N ARG A 736 18.73 -6.37 6.09
CA ARG A 736 20.13 -6.05 6.39
C ARG A 736 21.02 -7.27 6.15
N GLY A 737 21.76 -7.25 5.05
CA GLY A 737 22.67 -8.33 4.63
C GLY A 737 22.39 -8.82 3.22
N ARG A 738 23.21 -9.75 2.70
CA ARG A 738 22.94 -10.41 1.43
C ARG A 738 22.03 -11.63 1.67
N VAL A 739 20.73 -11.43 1.59
CA VAL A 739 19.81 -12.54 1.30
C VAL A 739 19.92 -12.80 -0.20
N CYS A 740 20.30 -14.01 -0.59
CA CYS A 740 20.75 -14.42 -1.92
C CYS A 740 20.14 -13.64 -3.12
N ARG A 741 20.87 -12.64 -3.67
CA ARG A 741 20.64 -12.12 -5.03
C ARG A 741 20.87 -13.17 -6.12
N GLY A 742 21.47 -14.30 -5.77
CA GLY A 742 21.72 -15.38 -6.72
C GLY A 742 20.46 -16.01 -7.26
N VAL A 743 19.30 -15.92 -6.59
CA VAL A 743 18.09 -16.69 -6.94
C VAL A 743 17.20 -16.08 -8.03
N ALA A 744 17.46 -14.83 -8.42
CA ALA A 744 16.75 -14.18 -9.53
C ALA A 744 17.70 -13.93 -10.71
N GLY A 745 17.23 -14.17 -11.93
CA GLY A 745 17.97 -13.85 -13.15
C GLY A 745 18.28 -12.35 -13.27
N PRO A 746 19.24 -11.94 -14.12
CA PRO A 746 19.49 -10.53 -14.39
C PRO A 746 18.22 -9.89 -14.98
N GLY A 747 17.57 -9.01 -14.20
CA GLY A 747 16.32 -8.34 -14.59
C GLY A 747 15.09 -8.76 -13.80
N GLU A 748 15.19 -9.80 -12.96
CA GLU A 748 14.06 -10.28 -12.14
C GLU A 748 14.05 -9.66 -10.73
N PRO A 749 12.87 -9.29 -10.19
CA PRO A 749 12.71 -8.99 -8.77
C PRO A 749 13.14 -10.21 -7.93
N GLY A 750 14.08 -10.06 -6.99
CA GLY A 750 14.51 -11.15 -6.09
C GLY A 750 13.35 -11.81 -5.33
N LEU A 751 13.42 -13.13 -5.05
CA LEU A 751 12.38 -13.90 -4.33
C LEU A 751 11.98 -13.33 -2.96
N LEU A 752 12.86 -12.56 -2.33
CA LEU A 752 12.59 -11.78 -1.13
C LEU A 752 13.09 -10.35 -1.41
N GLN A 753 12.21 -9.49 -1.91
CA GLN A 753 12.52 -8.07 -2.03
C GLN A 753 12.25 -7.37 -0.70
N ALA A 754 13.25 -6.69 -0.16
CA ALA A 754 12.98 -5.44 0.52
C ALA A 754 12.67 -4.38 -0.55
N PRO A 755 11.86 -3.35 -0.25
CA PRO A 755 11.90 -2.14 -1.06
C PRO A 755 13.36 -1.69 -1.16
N GLN A 756 13.89 -1.63 -2.39
CA GLN A 756 15.32 -1.52 -2.69
C GLN A 756 16.04 -0.41 -1.92
N ALA A 757 16.71 -0.76 -0.81
CA ALA A 757 17.78 0.07 -0.24
C ALA A 757 19.05 -0.14 -1.08
N GLY A 758 19.26 0.71 -2.08
CA GLY A 758 20.48 0.76 -2.87
C GLY A 758 21.69 1.13 -2.01
N HIS A 759 22.47 0.13 -1.59
CA HIS A 759 23.84 0.31 -1.15
C HIS A 759 24.79 -0.44 -2.08
N ARG A 760 25.39 0.29 -3.01
CA ARG A 760 26.69 -0.08 -3.58
C ARG A 760 27.74 0.31 -2.54
N ILE A 761 28.20 -0.67 -1.77
CA ILE A 761 29.51 -0.53 -1.12
C ILE A 761 30.54 -0.80 -2.22
N PRO A 762 31.48 0.13 -2.50
CA PRO A 762 32.47 -0.07 -3.55
C PRO A 762 33.30 -1.33 -3.26
N CYS A 763 33.49 -2.15 -4.28
CA CYS A 763 34.41 -3.28 -4.27
C CYS A 763 35.84 -2.75 -4.32
N ASP A 764 36.41 -2.38 -3.17
CA ASP A 764 37.87 -2.32 -3.03
C ASP A 764 38.33 -3.59 -2.31
N GLU A 765 38.92 -4.50 -3.08
CA GLU A 765 39.70 -5.62 -2.57
C GLU A 765 40.92 -5.09 -1.81
N PRO A 766 41.11 -5.40 -0.52
CA PRO A 766 42.44 -5.31 0.06
C PRO A 766 43.22 -6.54 -0.39
N ARG A 767 44.19 -6.32 -1.30
CA ARG A 767 45.27 -7.27 -1.59
C ARG A 767 45.96 -7.68 -0.28
N CYS A 768 45.54 -8.79 0.31
CA CYS A 768 46.27 -9.42 1.41
C CYS A 768 47.56 -10.04 0.86
N ARG A 769 48.67 -9.34 1.10
CA ARG A 769 50.04 -9.85 0.98
C ARG A 769 50.17 -11.15 1.78
N ARG A 770 50.46 -12.25 1.06
CA ARG A 770 50.90 -13.52 1.64
C ARG A 770 52.18 -13.28 2.47
N ARG A 771 52.15 -13.57 3.77
CA ARG A 771 53.36 -13.87 4.56
C ARG A 771 53.56 -15.39 4.55
N PRO A 772 54.75 -15.92 4.18
CA PRO A 772 55.03 -17.35 4.25
C PRO A 772 55.36 -17.80 5.68
N PRO A 773 55.31 -19.11 5.98
CA PRO A 773 55.45 -19.64 7.33
C PRO A 773 56.90 -19.57 7.82
N ARG A 774 57.07 -19.19 9.10
CA ARG A 774 58.34 -19.31 9.83
C ARG A 774 58.71 -20.79 9.98
N ARG A 775 59.81 -21.21 9.37
CA ARG A 775 60.64 -22.32 9.86
C ARG A 775 62.01 -21.76 10.28
N GLY A 776 62.54 -22.31 11.36
CA GLY A 776 63.67 -21.78 12.13
C GLY A 776 64.94 -21.56 11.30
N ALA A 777 65.68 -20.53 11.69
CA ALA A 777 67.02 -20.26 11.23
C ALA A 777 68.04 -20.94 12.17
N SER A 778 68.92 -21.74 11.58
CA SER A 778 70.30 -21.95 12.03
C SER A 778 71.20 -21.82 10.81
N GLY A 779 72.19 -20.92 10.85
CA GLY A 779 73.42 -21.03 10.05
C GLY A 779 73.50 -20.29 8.71
N THR A 780 74.17 -19.13 8.72
CA THR A 780 75.30 -18.68 7.85
C THR A 780 75.25 -18.74 6.30
N GLY A 781 75.53 -17.59 5.66
CA GLY A 781 76.34 -17.50 4.41
C GLY A 781 75.67 -16.89 3.16
N PRO A 782 76.27 -15.90 2.44
CA PRO A 782 75.62 -15.14 1.35
C PRO A 782 76.08 -15.52 -0.08
N GLY A 783 75.24 -15.24 -1.09
CA GLY A 783 75.62 -15.19 -2.52
C GLY A 783 74.41 -15.04 -3.47
N VAL A 784 74.12 -13.85 -4.03
CA VAL A 784 74.45 -13.31 -5.40
C VAL A 784 73.56 -13.81 -6.56
N SER A 785 72.89 -12.84 -7.23
CA SER A 785 72.40 -12.77 -8.64
C SER A 785 71.37 -13.80 -9.14
N GLY A 786 70.43 -13.54 -10.07
CA GLY A 786 70.14 -12.42 -10.96
C GLY A 786 69.26 -12.90 -12.13
N ALA A 787 68.49 -11.99 -12.74
CA ALA A 787 67.99 -11.94 -14.13
C ALA A 787 67.01 -13.04 -14.65
N GLU A 788 65.80 -12.64 -15.11
CA GLU A 788 65.39 -12.55 -16.54
C GLU A 788 64.89 -13.91 -17.09
N ARG A 789 63.95 -14.07 -18.03
CA ARG A 789 63.13 -13.23 -18.91
C ARG A 789 62.03 -14.12 -19.52
N ASP A 790 60.96 -13.47 -19.99
CA ASP A 790 60.20 -13.70 -21.23
C ASP A 790 59.70 -15.08 -21.70
N GLY A 791 58.45 -15.05 -22.17
CA GLY A 791 58.21 -15.51 -23.55
C GLY A 791 57.09 -16.53 -23.76
N GLY A 792 55.87 -16.02 -23.93
CA GLY A 792 55.00 -16.32 -25.08
C GLY A 792 54.38 -17.72 -25.27
N GLY A 793 53.14 -17.72 -25.77
CA GLY A 793 52.66 -18.79 -26.64
C GLY A 793 51.34 -19.44 -26.22
N ALA A 794 50.27 -18.98 -26.85
CA ALA A 794 48.91 -19.50 -26.73
C ALA A 794 48.76 -20.98 -27.13
N ARG A 795 47.82 -21.68 -26.48
CA ARG A 795 46.87 -22.62 -27.13
C ARG A 795 45.73 -22.97 -26.17
N ALA A 796 44.52 -22.84 -26.68
CA ALA A 796 43.28 -23.17 -26.02
C ALA A 796 43.09 -24.69 -25.93
N ALA A 797 42.75 -25.17 -24.74
CA ALA A 797 41.97 -26.39 -24.50
C ALA A 797 41.48 -26.38 -23.06
N THR A 798 40.16 -26.21 -22.92
CA THR A 798 39.29 -26.80 -21.88
C THR A 798 40.00 -27.44 -20.68
N ARG A 799 40.03 -26.72 -19.55
CA ARG A 799 40.13 -27.32 -18.22
C ARG A 799 39.21 -26.61 -17.25
N CYS A 800 38.21 -27.36 -16.78
CA CYS A 800 37.63 -27.21 -15.46
C CYS A 800 38.76 -27.19 -14.42
N ASP A 801 38.78 -26.16 -13.58
CA ASP A 801 39.31 -26.09 -12.21
C ASP A 801 39.45 -24.59 -11.86
N GLY A 802 39.16 -24.09 -10.67
CA GLY A 802 38.76 -24.72 -9.44
C GLY A 802 38.27 -23.62 -8.51
N ALA A 803 37.08 -23.80 -7.96
CA ALA A 803 36.63 -22.99 -6.83
C ALA A 803 37.20 -23.63 -5.56
N THR A 804 38.18 -22.95 -4.97
CA THR A 804 38.80 -23.31 -3.69
C THR A 804 37.76 -23.72 -2.65
N GLY A 805 37.91 -24.94 -2.13
CA GLY A 805 36.97 -25.68 -1.27
C GLY A 805 36.67 -25.11 0.13
N TRP A 806 36.84 -23.80 0.35
CA TRP A 806 36.62 -23.16 1.66
C TRP A 806 35.31 -22.36 1.77
N GLN A 807 34.58 -22.14 0.67
CA GLN A 807 33.27 -21.46 0.69
C GLN A 807 32.07 -22.42 0.59
N ARG A 808 32.28 -23.70 0.22
CA ARG A 808 31.21 -24.72 0.12
C ARG A 808 30.83 -25.35 1.47
N LEU A 809 31.66 -25.23 2.51
CA LEU A 809 31.44 -25.89 3.80
C LEU A 809 30.51 -25.16 4.77
N ARG A 810 30.13 -23.90 4.52
CA ARG A 810 29.34 -23.11 5.49
C ARG A 810 27.83 -23.35 5.43
N LEU A 811 27.29 -23.85 4.32
CA LEU A 811 25.87 -24.22 4.24
C LEU A 811 25.57 -25.64 4.75
N LEU A 812 26.55 -26.54 4.72
CA LEU A 812 26.36 -27.94 5.13
C LEU A 812 26.39 -28.15 6.65
N ARG A 813 27.08 -27.29 7.41
CA ARG A 813 27.14 -27.42 8.89
C ARG A 813 25.82 -27.07 9.60
N ALA A 814 24.88 -26.42 8.93
CA ALA A 814 23.55 -26.15 9.48
C ALA A 814 22.57 -27.34 9.32
N LEU A 815 22.89 -28.34 8.48
CA LEU A 815 21.96 -29.42 8.11
C LEU A 815 22.44 -30.84 8.52
N CYS A 816 23.63 -30.99 9.10
CA CYS A 816 24.11 -32.27 9.65
C CYS A 816 25.17 -32.04 10.76
N PRO A 817 24.81 -32.17 12.06
CA PRO A 817 25.77 -31.97 13.16
C PRO A 817 26.67 -33.20 13.44
N HIS A 818 26.47 -34.34 12.75
CA HIS A 818 27.25 -35.54 12.99
C HIS A 818 27.89 -36.09 11.71
N ARG A 819 29.13 -35.68 11.46
CA ARG A 819 30.24 -36.53 11.00
C ARG A 819 31.55 -35.73 11.12
N GLN A 820 32.53 -36.34 11.80
CA GLN A 820 33.88 -35.81 12.01
C GLN A 820 34.62 -35.57 10.70
#